data_AF-A0A846BAB5-F1
#
_entry.id   AF-A0A846BAB5-F1
#
_cell.length_a   1.000
_cell.length_b   1.000
_cell.length_c   1.000
_cell.angle_alpha   90.00
_cell.angle_beta   90.00
_cell.angle_gamma   90.00
#
_symmetry.space_group_name_H-M   'P 1'
#
loop_
_entity.id
_entity.type
_entity.pdbx_description
1 polymer ?
#
loop_
_entity_poly.entity_id
_entity_poly.type
_entity_poly.pdbx_seq_one_letter_code
_entity_poly.pdbx_strand_id
1 'polypeptide(L)'
;MSKVANFGKLLLINIIALLISILANSPSASKFDDGLVLVVALVLIGVYAVIESNTPIASRKPASWRWLKDGLQIGTVGFILGLGIHYSLKGQWMLGVTFLLLTPFPLPLPIIVRFINKFRQESKERLEPLLDKKIDSLAGNVVTKVEEIEFKSEYYQSLIYTCRDYQTQGLDKDRILKLEKVFVPLKIVSKEAVQVDSKMIQEVEKQIENPKEKQIWDFLATMEQNPAFRRMAVLGAPGSGKTTLLRYLTLTYATKQERKLHSQAPKLIPVLLYLKDVRQMIAEKQPPLADLITEQVKRQRKLQPLNPLPNWFAEKLSQKECLVMLDGLDEVADESQRQQVSRWVDEQMETYPDTPFILTSRPFGYQSARLQQGVTVLEVQPFKTKQVEQFIHSWYLQTEVMSRAGEEDLGVQEEAQQQADDLIRRITKSSPLAAMAVNPLLLTMIATVHRRGSALPGKRVELYKEICQVLLERRQRAKKFDESLTATQKQSVLQVLALALMQNNTREFTILDGVSLIQDKLSEVAGSAVNSHKFLKQIKDVSGLLVEKELGVYEFAHLSFQEYLAATETKETNQEKLLISNINNPWWNETIRLYAAQTNASNIIRTILALPTPSVEAMALAYDCLEEGLSVYPDVKQQLEARLETDLESSLD
;
A
#
# COMPACT_ATOMS: atom_id res chain seq x y z
N MET A 1 -12.75 23.62 -1.80
CA MET A 1 -13.14 25.01 -2.10
C MET A 1 -14.24 25.53 -1.17
N SER A 2 -15.30 24.78 -0.84
CA SER A 2 -16.39 25.28 0.05
C SER A 2 -15.96 25.61 1.50
N LYS A 3 -15.02 24.86 2.11
CA LYS A 3 -14.50 25.17 3.46
C LYS A 3 -13.56 26.38 3.50
N VAL A 4 -12.80 26.62 2.42
CA VAL A 4 -11.94 27.83 2.28
C VAL A 4 -12.81 29.07 2.08
N ALA A 5 -13.90 28.96 1.31
CA ALA A 5 -14.89 30.02 1.15
C ALA A 5 -15.66 30.31 2.45
N ASN A 6 -16.02 29.27 3.22
CA ASN A 6 -16.69 29.46 4.52
C ASN A 6 -15.75 30.01 5.60
N PHE A 7 -14.47 29.63 5.60
CA PHE A 7 -13.47 30.23 6.48
C PHE A 7 -13.22 31.70 6.12
N GLY A 8 -13.13 32.02 4.83
CA GLY A 8 -13.05 33.40 4.35
C GLY A 8 -14.26 34.24 4.76
N LYS A 9 -15.49 33.71 4.64
CA LYS A 9 -16.72 34.38 5.10
C LYS A 9 -16.74 34.60 6.62
N LEU A 10 -16.37 33.60 7.41
CA LEU A 10 -16.37 33.70 8.88
C LEU A 10 -15.28 34.66 9.38
N LEU A 11 -14.11 34.65 8.74
CA LEU A 11 -13.02 35.58 9.00
C LEU A 11 -13.45 37.02 8.65
N LEU A 12 -14.11 37.21 7.49
CA LEU A 12 -14.62 38.51 7.06
C LEU A 12 -15.70 39.04 8.00
N ILE A 13 -16.64 38.20 8.46
CA ILE A 13 -17.68 38.59 9.43
C ILE A 13 -17.06 39.00 10.77
N ASN A 14 -16.07 38.26 11.26
CA ASN A 14 -15.39 38.59 12.51
C ASN A 14 -14.53 39.86 12.41
N ILE A 15 -13.89 40.09 11.26
CA ILE A 15 -13.14 41.32 10.98
C ILE A 15 -14.11 42.52 10.87
N ILE A 16 -15.26 42.36 10.22
CA ILE A 16 -16.31 43.40 10.14
C ILE A 16 -16.87 43.71 11.52
N ALA A 17 -17.16 42.71 12.35
CA ALA A 17 -17.63 42.92 13.72
C ALA A 17 -16.59 43.63 14.59
N LEU A 18 -15.30 43.32 14.42
CA LEU A 18 -14.20 44.00 15.09
C LEU A 18 -14.08 45.47 14.64
N LEU A 19 -14.18 45.74 13.33
CA LEU A 19 -14.17 47.10 12.78
C LEU A 19 -15.37 47.93 13.26
N ILE A 20 -16.57 47.34 13.31
CA ILE A 20 -17.77 47.98 13.87
C ILE A 20 -17.57 48.29 15.36
N SER A 21 -16.99 47.36 16.13
CA SER A 21 -16.70 47.56 17.55
C SER A 21 -15.64 48.65 17.79
N ILE A 22 -14.65 48.79 16.90
CA ILE A 22 -13.61 49.83 16.95
C ILE A 22 -14.22 51.20 16.60
N LEU A 23 -15.11 51.25 15.61
CA LEU A 23 -15.84 52.47 15.22
C LEU A 23 -16.83 52.91 16.32
N ALA A 24 -17.50 51.99 17.00
CA ALA A 24 -18.47 52.28 18.05
C ALA A 24 -17.85 52.77 19.38
N ASN A 25 -16.60 52.41 19.66
CA ASN A 25 -15.90 52.76 20.92
C ASN A 25 -14.85 53.86 20.76
N SER A 26 -14.77 54.52 19.60
CA SER A 26 -13.85 55.66 19.41
C SER A 26 -14.42 56.93 20.07
N PRO A 27 -13.69 57.60 20.99
CA PRO A 27 -14.16 58.82 21.67
C PRO A 27 -14.27 60.06 20.76
N SER A 28 -13.95 59.93 19.46
CA SER A 28 -13.91 61.02 18.48
C SER A 28 -14.91 60.82 17.34
N ALA A 29 -16.12 60.37 17.66
CA ALA A 29 -17.21 60.18 16.70
C ALA A 29 -17.67 61.48 15.97
N SER A 30 -17.20 62.65 16.39
CA SER A 30 -17.49 63.95 15.73
C SER A 30 -16.43 64.41 14.71
N LYS A 31 -15.42 63.59 14.39
CA LYS A 31 -14.36 63.91 13.40
C LYS A 31 -14.27 62.91 12.25
N PHE A 32 -15.37 62.25 11.91
CA PHE A 32 -15.42 61.51 10.65
C PHE A 32 -15.91 62.43 9.55
N ASP A 33 -15.00 62.79 8.63
CA ASP A 33 -15.36 63.46 7.37
C ASP A 33 -16.43 62.64 6.65
N ASP A 34 -17.42 63.33 6.05
CA ASP A 34 -18.53 62.74 5.28
C ASP A 34 -18.05 61.73 4.21
N GLY A 35 -16.78 61.84 3.79
CA GLY A 35 -16.11 60.88 2.91
C GLY A 35 -15.91 59.48 3.49
N LEU A 36 -15.68 59.31 4.80
CA LEU A 36 -15.50 57.98 5.39
C LEU A 36 -16.83 57.23 5.49
N VAL A 37 -17.91 57.93 5.81
CA VAL A 37 -19.27 57.36 5.82
C VAL A 37 -19.68 56.96 4.40
N LEU A 38 -19.34 57.78 3.40
CA LEU A 38 -19.58 57.48 1.98
C LEU A 38 -18.77 56.26 1.51
N VAL A 39 -17.51 56.13 1.94
CA VAL A 39 -16.65 54.98 1.60
C VAL A 39 -17.13 53.70 2.27
N VAL A 40 -17.53 53.75 3.55
CA VAL A 40 -18.11 52.60 4.25
C VAL A 40 -19.45 52.20 3.63
N ALA A 41 -20.29 53.16 3.21
CA ALA A 41 -21.53 52.89 2.50
C ALA A 41 -21.29 52.26 1.12
N LEU A 42 -20.35 52.77 0.33
CA LEU A 42 -19.98 52.21 -0.97
C LEU A 42 -19.35 50.81 -0.86
N VAL A 43 -18.60 50.57 0.20
CA VAL A 43 -18.03 49.26 0.54
C VAL A 43 -19.12 48.27 0.94
N LEU A 44 -20.08 48.67 1.78
CA LEU A 44 -21.22 47.84 2.15
C LEU A 44 -22.12 47.54 0.94
N ILE A 45 -22.32 48.50 0.03
CA ILE A 45 -23.05 48.31 -1.23
C ILE A 45 -22.28 47.36 -2.16
N GLY A 46 -20.95 47.48 -2.27
CA GLY A 46 -20.11 46.59 -3.07
C GLY A 46 -20.07 45.16 -2.53
N VAL A 47 -19.97 45.00 -1.21
CA VAL A 47 -20.04 43.70 -0.53
C VAL A 47 -21.42 43.07 -0.66
N TYR A 48 -22.50 43.87 -0.53
CA TYR A 48 -23.88 43.41 -0.77
C TYR A 48 -24.07 42.93 -2.22
N ALA A 49 -23.58 43.68 -3.21
CA ALA A 49 -23.66 43.30 -4.62
C ALA A 49 -22.85 42.03 -4.95
N VAL A 50 -21.71 41.80 -4.30
CA VAL A 50 -20.91 40.58 -4.45
C VAL A 50 -21.57 39.37 -3.78
N ILE A 51 -22.20 39.57 -2.61
CA ILE A 51 -22.97 38.52 -1.91
C ILE A 51 -24.22 38.13 -2.72
N GLU A 52 -24.94 39.10 -3.27
CA GLU A 52 -26.15 38.88 -4.07
C GLU A 52 -25.82 38.20 -5.41
N SER A 53 -24.65 38.50 -6.00
CA SER A 53 -24.16 37.88 -7.24
C SER A 53 -23.78 36.39 -7.12
N ASN A 54 -23.69 35.86 -5.90
CA ASN A 54 -23.43 34.45 -5.59
C ASN A 54 -24.68 33.68 -5.15
N THR A 55 -25.88 34.26 -5.30
CA THR A 55 -27.14 33.54 -5.13
C THR A 55 -27.54 32.80 -6.42
N PRO A 56 -28.16 31.61 -6.36
CA PRO A 56 -28.34 30.74 -7.53
C PRO A 56 -29.38 31.22 -8.57
N ILE A 57 -30.00 32.39 -8.40
CA ILE A 57 -31.17 32.81 -9.20
C ILE A 57 -30.80 33.73 -10.38
N ALA A 58 -29.56 34.19 -10.50
CA ALA A 58 -29.16 35.12 -11.57
C ALA A 58 -28.73 34.43 -12.89
N SER A 59 -29.57 33.57 -13.47
CA SER A 59 -29.23 32.77 -14.66
C SER A 59 -29.79 33.29 -16.00
N ARG A 60 -30.06 34.59 -16.17
CA ARG A 60 -30.38 35.18 -17.49
C ARG A 60 -29.94 36.65 -17.62
N LYS A 61 -28.72 36.90 -18.10
CA LYS A 61 -28.35 38.19 -18.74
C LYS A 61 -27.42 37.95 -19.95
N PRO A 62 -27.46 38.81 -21.00
CA PRO A 62 -26.83 38.55 -22.30
C PRO A 62 -25.30 38.70 -22.29
N ALA A 63 -24.64 38.01 -23.23
CA ALA A 63 -23.17 37.87 -23.32
C ALA A 63 -22.39 39.18 -23.53
N SER A 64 -23.03 40.26 -24.01
CA SER A 64 -22.39 41.56 -24.27
C SER A 64 -21.98 42.33 -23.00
N TRP A 65 -22.41 41.90 -21.81
CA TRP A 65 -22.06 42.54 -20.54
C TRP A 65 -20.84 41.93 -19.83
N ARG A 66 -20.29 40.82 -20.34
CA ARG A 66 -19.16 40.12 -19.69
C ARG A 66 -17.83 40.89 -19.79
N TRP A 67 -17.49 41.47 -20.95
CA TRP A 67 -16.23 42.24 -21.05
C TRP A 67 -16.24 43.47 -20.12
N LEU A 68 -17.41 44.13 -19.99
CA LEU A 68 -17.55 45.37 -19.22
C LEU A 68 -17.44 45.08 -17.72
N LYS A 69 -17.84 43.87 -17.31
CA LYS A 69 -17.72 43.35 -15.95
C LYS A 69 -16.29 42.98 -15.59
N ASP A 70 -15.57 42.30 -16.49
CA ASP A 70 -14.18 41.89 -16.26
C ASP A 70 -13.20 43.09 -16.34
N GLY A 71 -13.45 44.04 -17.24
CA GLY A 71 -12.67 45.28 -17.37
C GLY A 71 -12.83 46.23 -16.18
N LEU A 72 -14.04 46.39 -15.63
CA LEU A 72 -14.26 47.17 -14.40
C LEU A 72 -13.71 46.47 -13.16
N GLN A 73 -13.80 45.14 -13.06
CA GLN A 73 -13.26 44.40 -11.90
C GLN A 73 -11.73 44.45 -11.85
N ILE A 74 -11.03 44.33 -12.98
CA ILE A 74 -9.56 44.40 -12.99
C ILE A 74 -9.07 45.82 -12.68
N GLY A 75 -9.74 46.85 -13.22
CA GLY A 75 -9.39 48.25 -12.95
C GLY A 75 -9.63 48.68 -11.50
N THR A 76 -10.75 48.24 -10.89
CA THR A 76 -11.08 48.56 -9.50
C THR A 76 -10.20 47.82 -8.50
N VAL A 77 -9.84 46.56 -8.78
CA VAL A 77 -8.93 45.78 -7.92
C VAL A 77 -7.51 46.35 -7.96
N GLY A 78 -7.00 46.72 -9.14
CA GLY A 78 -5.69 47.38 -9.28
C GLY A 78 -5.65 48.74 -8.57
N PHE A 79 -6.74 49.49 -8.62
CA PHE A 79 -6.86 50.79 -7.95
C PHE A 79 -6.92 50.66 -6.41
N ILE A 80 -7.69 49.71 -5.88
CA ILE A 80 -7.79 49.43 -4.44
C ILE A 80 -6.45 48.92 -3.89
N LEU A 81 -5.78 48.02 -4.63
CA LEU A 81 -4.44 47.54 -4.26
C LEU A 81 -3.40 48.68 -4.31
N GLY A 82 -3.48 49.54 -5.33
CA GLY A 82 -2.63 50.72 -5.48
C GLY A 82 -2.81 51.74 -4.35
N LEU A 83 -4.06 52.01 -3.94
CA LEU A 83 -4.34 52.86 -2.78
C LEU A 83 -3.88 52.23 -1.46
N GLY A 84 -4.09 50.92 -1.30
CA GLY A 84 -3.59 50.17 -0.14
C GLY A 84 -2.09 50.28 0.02
N ILE A 85 -1.33 50.12 -1.08
CA ILE A 85 0.12 50.29 -1.11
C ILE A 85 0.51 51.76 -0.91
N HIS A 86 -0.17 52.70 -1.55
CA HIS A 86 0.11 54.14 -1.44
C HIS A 86 -0.02 54.67 -0.01
N TYR A 87 -1.12 54.34 0.67
CA TYR A 87 -1.36 54.77 2.05
C TYR A 87 -0.45 54.05 3.05
N SER A 88 -0.10 52.79 2.77
CA SER A 88 0.92 52.06 3.55
C SER A 88 2.29 52.71 3.45
N LEU A 89 2.72 53.11 2.25
CA LEU A 89 4.00 53.80 2.03
C LEU A 89 4.06 55.20 2.65
N LYS A 90 2.90 55.85 2.84
CA LYS A 90 2.79 57.15 3.52
C LYS A 90 2.61 57.07 5.05
N GLY A 91 2.68 55.87 5.63
CA GLY A 91 2.58 55.68 7.08
C GLY A 91 1.15 55.77 7.64
N GLN A 92 0.13 55.84 6.77
CA GLN A 92 -1.29 55.86 7.13
C GLN A 92 -1.88 54.43 7.11
N TRP A 93 -1.36 53.61 8.02
CA TRP A 93 -1.52 52.15 7.98
C TRP A 93 -2.96 51.65 8.12
N MET A 94 -3.80 52.31 8.91
CA MET A 94 -5.21 51.90 9.06
C MET A 94 -5.97 51.95 7.74
N LEU A 95 -5.76 53.02 6.96
CA LEU A 95 -6.37 53.19 5.63
C LEU A 95 -5.80 52.14 4.65
N GLY A 96 -4.49 51.94 4.67
CA GLY A 96 -3.82 50.93 3.84
C GLY A 96 -4.37 49.51 4.07
N VAL A 97 -4.61 49.14 5.33
CA VAL A 97 -5.16 47.84 5.74
C VAL A 97 -6.61 47.67 5.29
N THR A 98 -7.46 48.70 5.46
CA THR A 98 -8.85 48.64 4.94
C THR A 98 -8.89 48.40 3.44
N PHE A 99 -8.08 49.10 2.65
CA PHE A 99 -8.06 48.90 1.19
C PHE A 99 -7.52 47.51 0.80
N LEU A 100 -6.48 47.01 1.48
CA LEU A 100 -5.93 45.68 1.19
C LEU A 100 -6.91 44.54 1.54
N LEU A 101 -7.64 44.64 2.66
CA LEU A 101 -8.65 43.66 3.08
C LEU A 101 -9.91 43.68 2.21
N LEU A 102 -10.18 44.79 1.53
CA LEU A 102 -11.30 44.95 0.60
C LEU A 102 -11.02 44.38 -0.80
N THR A 103 -9.80 43.87 -1.05
CA THR A 103 -9.49 43.23 -2.33
C THR A 103 -10.16 41.83 -2.41
N PRO A 104 -10.97 41.54 -3.44
CA PRO A 104 -11.74 40.31 -3.56
C PRO A 104 -10.91 39.06 -3.92
N PHE A 105 -9.57 39.16 -3.97
CA PHE A 105 -8.69 38.04 -4.27
C PHE A 105 -7.85 37.64 -3.04
N PRO A 106 -7.68 36.34 -2.76
CA PRO A 106 -6.80 35.90 -1.70
C PRO A 106 -5.36 36.29 -2.05
N LEU A 107 -4.78 37.20 -1.27
CA LEU A 107 -3.35 37.48 -1.33
C LEU A 107 -2.56 36.16 -1.19
N PRO A 108 -1.43 35.99 -1.91
CA PRO A 108 -0.55 34.84 -1.73
C PRO A 108 -0.20 34.63 -0.25
N LEU A 109 -0.32 33.39 0.24
CA LEU A 109 -0.05 32.98 1.63
C LEU A 109 1.23 33.61 2.25
N PRO A 110 2.37 33.71 1.54
CA PRO A 110 3.58 34.32 2.07
C PRO A 110 3.43 35.82 2.38
N ILE A 111 2.57 36.52 1.65
CA ILE A 111 2.29 37.94 1.85
C ILE A 111 1.42 38.14 3.09
N ILE A 112 0.44 37.25 3.32
CA ILE A 112 -0.38 37.26 4.54
C ILE A 112 0.47 36.96 5.77
N VAL A 113 1.37 35.97 5.72
CA VAL A 113 2.27 35.64 6.83
C VAL A 113 3.27 36.77 7.10
N ARG A 114 3.88 37.34 6.05
CA ARG A 114 4.74 38.54 6.18
C ARG A 114 3.98 39.73 6.75
N PHE A 115 2.72 39.91 6.33
CA PHE A 115 1.85 40.96 6.84
C PHE A 115 1.50 40.73 8.32
N ILE A 116 1.10 39.53 8.73
CA ILE A 116 0.80 39.20 10.14
C ILE A 116 2.05 39.38 11.01
N ASN A 117 3.21 38.91 10.55
CA ASN A 117 4.47 39.05 11.29
C ASN A 117 4.90 40.51 11.43
N LYS A 118 4.73 41.32 10.38
CA LYS A 118 5.04 42.76 10.43
C LYS A 118 4.01 43.54 11.23
N PHE A 119 2.73 43.20 11.11
CA PHE A 119 1.63 43.76 11.92
C PHE A 119 1.85 43.47 13.40
N ARG A 120 2.22 42.23 13.76
CA ARG A 120 2.60 41.83 15.14
C ARG A 120 3.76 42.65 15.69
N GLN A 121 4.70 43.05 14.83
CA GLN A 121 5.86 43.84 15.24
C GLN A 121 5.51 45.32 15.46
N GLU A 122 4.69 45.92 14.59
CA GLU A 122 4.30 47.35 14.68
C GLU A 122 3.14 47.61 15.67
N SER A 123 2.22 46.66 15.87
CA SER A 123 1.11 46.81 16.83
C SER A 123 1.59 46.75 18.29
N LYS A 124 2.65 46.00 18.55
CA LYS A 124 3.35 45.91 19.85
C LYS A 124 3.93 47.25 20.32
N GLU A 125 4.13 48.20 19.39
CA GLU A 125 4.67 49.54 19.69
C GLU A 125 3.59 50.64 19.79
N ARG A 126 2.35 50.40 19.32
CA ARG A 126 1.32 51.46 19.18
C ARG A 126 -0.01 51.22 19.88
N LEU A 127 -0.34 49.99 20.29
CA LEU A 127 -1.55 49.71 21.06
C LEU A 127 -1.18 49.29 22.50
N GLU A 128 -1.41 50.18 23.47
CA GLU A 128 -1.38 49.84 24.91
C GLU A 128 -2.55 48.88 25.31
N PRO A 129 -2.54 48.27 26.52
CA PRO A 129 -2.71 46.84 26.77
C PRO A 129 -4.16 46.29 26.72
N LEU A 130 -5.13 47.03 26.20
CA LEU A 130 -6.56 46.66 26.29
C LEU A 130 -7.03 45.64 25.24
N LEU A 131 -6.25 45.38 24.18
CA LEU A 131 -6.63 44.49 23.07
C LEU A 131 -5.64 43.33 22.82
N ASP A 132 -4.54 43.30 23.56
CA ASP A 132 -3.41 42.39 23.32
C ASP A 132 -3.82 40.92 23.40
N LYS A 133 -4.53 40.51 24.45
CA LYS A 133 -4.91 39.09 24.63
C LYS A 133 -5.81 38.55 23.52
N LYS A 134 -6.79 39.32 23.05
CA LYS A 134 -7.72 38.85 22.01
C LYS A 134 -7.06 38.85 20.64
N ILE A 135 -6.29 39.89 20.31
CA ILE A 135 -5.57 39.98 19.03
C ILE A 135 -4.46 38.92 18.98
N ASP A 136 -3.68 38.73 20.05
CA ASP A 136 -2.68 37.67 20.13
C ASP A 136 -3.30 36.27 20.05
N SER A 137 -4.45 36.05 20.71
CA SER A 137 -5.14 34.76 20.62
C SER A 137 -5.66 34.48 19.21
N LEU A 138 -6.19 35.49 18.52
CA LEU A 138 -6.69 35.36 17.16
C LEU A 138 -5.55 35.19 16.15
N ALA A 139 -4.49 35.98 16.27
CA ALA A 139 -3.29 35.88 15.44
C ALA A 139 -2.59 34.53 15.65
N GLY A 140 -2.45 34.09 16.91
CA GLY A 140 -1.94 32.76 17.25
C GLY A 140 -2.77 31.64 16.63
N ASN A 141 -4.09 31.68 16.80
CA ASN A 141 -5.00 30.68 16.22
C ASN A 141 -4.95 30.63 14.68
N VAL A 142 -4.74 31.76 14.01
CA VAL A 142 -4.57 31.80 12.55
C VAL A 142 -3.22 31.22 12.14
N VAL A 143 -2.13 31.59 12.81
CA VAL A 143 -0.78 31.06 12.55
C VAL A 143 -0.77 29.54 12.73
N THR A 144 -1.28 29.04 13.86
CA THR A 144 -1.31 27.58 14.13
C THR A 144 -2.14 26.82 13.10
N LYS A 145 -3.27 27.38 12.64
CA LYS A 145 -4.07 26.75 11.56
C LYS A 145 -3.34 26.76 10.21
N VAL A 146 -2.56 27.80 9.91
CA VAL A 146 -1.76 27.86 8.69
C VAL A 146 -0.65 26.81 8.75
N GLU A 147 0.07 26.74 9.86
CA GLU A 147 1.10 25.71 10.11
C GLU A 147 0.51 24.29 10.02
N GLU A 148 -0.70 24.08 10.55
CA GLU A 148 -1.39 22.78 10.47
C GLU A 148 -1.72 22.39 9.02
N ILE A 149 -2.18 23.34 8.20
CA ILE A 149 -2.48 23.13 6.79
C ILE A 149 -1.20 22.82 6.01
N GLU A 150 -0.12 23.56 6.28
CA GLU A 150 1.18 23.36 5.65
C GLU A 150 1.75 21.98 5.99
N PHE A 151 1.85 21.66 7.28
CA PHE A 151 2.32 20.35 7.74
C PHE A 151 1.48 19.20 7.15
N LYS A 152 0.15 19.31 7.16
CA LYS A 152 -0.72 18.27 6.58
C LYS A 152 -0.47 18.09 5.09
N SER A 153 -0.22 19.18 4.36
CA SER A 153 0.11 19.14 2.93
C SER A 153 1.45 18.43 2.70
N GLU A 154 2.49 18.79 3.45
CA GLU A 154 3.81 18.15 3.36
C GLU A 154 3.76 16.67 3.74
N TYR A 155 3.01 16.33 4.79
CA TYR A 155 2.78 14.96 5.21
C TYR A 155 2.14 14.14 4.08
N TYR A 156 1.10 14.66 3.44
CA TYR A 156 0.43 13.98 2.32
C TYR A 156 1.38 13.80 1.13
N GLN A 157 2.21 14.79 0.82
CA GLN A 157 3.23 14.66 -0.24
C GLN A 157 4.26 13.57 0.08
N SER A 158 4.68 13.45 1.35
CA SER A 158 5.57 12.36 1.79
C SER A 158 4.93 10.98 1.59
N LEU A 159 3.65 10.84 1.95
CA LEU A 159 2.91 9.60 1.77
C LEU A 159 2.73 9.25 0.28
N ILE A 160 2.41 10.23 -0.57
CA ILE A 160 2.32 10.05 -2.02
C ILE A 160 3.67 9.56 -2.56
N TYR A 161 4.78 10.22 -2.20
CA TYR A 161 6.11 9.80 -2.64
C TYR A 161 6.43 8.35 -2.24
N THR A 162 6.06 7.95 -1.03
CA THR A 162 6.33 6.61 -0.50
C THR A 162 5.45 5.53 -1.15
N CYS A 163 4.21 5.86 -1.53
CA CYS A 163 3.20 4.89 -1.96
C CYS A 163 2.87 4.91 -3.45
N ARG A 164 3.31 5.91 -4.22
CA ARG A 164 2.95 6.08 -5.65
C ARG A 164 3.47 4.97 -6.57
N ASP A 165 4.59 4.35 -6.21
CA ASP A 165 5.28 3.38 -7.06
C ASP A 165 4.80 1.95 -6.76
N TYR A 166 4.44 1.21 -7.81
CA TYR A 166 4.15 -0.21 -7.70
C TYR A 166 5.44 -0.94 -7.33
N GLN A 167 5.46 -1.52 -6.13
CA GLN A 167 6.59 -2.29 -5.64
C GLN A 167 6.32 -3.75 -5.92
N THR A 168 6.97 -4.26 -6.94
CA THR A 168 7.24 -5.67 -7.07
C THR A 168 8.41 -5.99 -6.15
N GLN A 169 8.35 -7.10 -5.41
CA GLN A 169 9.42 -7.49 -4.50
C GLN A 169 10.69 -7.87 -5.28
N GLY A 170 11.44 -6.86 -5.70
CA GLY A 170 12.60 -7.00 -6.59
C GLY A 170 12.29 -7.32 -8.04
N LEU A 171 11.03 -7.45 -8.52
CA LEU A 171 10.72 -7.79 -9.92
C LEU A 171 10.66 -6.54 -10.83
N ASP A 172 11.74 -6.23 -11.57
CA ASP A 172 11.77 -5.21 -12.63
C ASP A 172 11.88 -3.76 -12.11
N LYS A 173 13.04 -3.46 -11.52
CA LYS A 173 13.40 -2.08 -11.11
C LYS A 173 13.75 -1.17 -12.30
N ASP A 174 13.87 -1.70 -13.51
CA ASP A 174 14.16 -0.90 -14.70
C ASP A 174 12.96 -0.03 -15.07
N ARG A 175 11.75 -0.40 -14.61
CA ARG A 175 10.49 0.27 -14.95
C ARG A 175 9.60 0.38 -13.72
N ILE A 176 9.56 1.57 -13.17
CA ILE A 176 8.72 1.86 -12.00
C ILE A 176 7.31 2.17 -12.50
N LEU A 177 6.40 1.22 -12.35
CA LEU A 177 4.98 1.41 -12.68
C LEU A 177 4.28 2.23 -11.59
N LYS A 178 3.26 3.00 -11.95
CA LYS A 178 2.43 3.72 -10.97
C LYS A 178 1.43 2.77 -10.31
N LEU A 179 1.46 2.68 -8.97
CA LEU A 179 0.57 1.79 -8.21
C LEU A 179 -0.91 2.03 -8.55
N GLU A 180 -1.34 3.28 -8.64
CA GLU A 180 -2.74 3.63 -8.93
C GLU A 180 -3.25 3.15 -10.29
N LYS A 181 -2.33 2.85 -11.23
CA LYS A 181 -2.67 2.41 -12.59
C LYS A 181 -2.71 0.91 -12.76
N VAL A 182 -2.06 0.15 -11.87
CA VAL A 182 -1.96 -1.32 -11.96
C VAL A 182 -2.68 -2.03 -10.81
N PHE A 183 -3.08 -1.29 -9.76
CA PHE A 183 -3.77 -1.87 -8.62
C PHE A 183 -5.13 -2.45 -9.02
N VAL A 184 -5.35 -3.71 -8.69
CA VAL A 184 -6.64 -4.37 -8.79
C VAL A 184 -7.21 -4.55 -7.37
N PRO A 185 -8.44 -4.05 -7.09
CA PRO A 185 -9.04 -4.17 -5.77
C PRO A 185 -9.15 -5.63 -5.31
N LEU A 186 -8.71 -5.91 -4.09
CA LEU A 186 -8.81 -7.24 -3.48
C LEU A 186 -10.26 -7.54 -3.06
N LYS A 187 -10.67 -8.79 -3.22
CA LYS A 187 -11.90 -9.31 -2.64
C LYS A 187 -11.61 -9.86 -1.24
N ILE A 188 -12.48 -9.55 -0.30
CA ILE A 188 -12.29 -9.79 1.12
C ILE A 188 -13.61 -10.31 1.71
N VAL A 189 -13.51 -11.31 2.58
CA VAL A 189 -14.66 -11.89 3.29
C VAL A 189 -14.44 -11.79 4.81
N SER A 190 -15.48 -11.46 5.58
CA SER A 190 -15.41 -11.52 7.06
C SER A 190 -15.60 -12.94 7.56
N LYS A 191 -14.72 -13.42 8.47
CA LYS A 191 -14.80 -14.78 9.03
C LYS A 191 -16.09 -15.04 9.81
N GLU A 192 -16.67 -14.00 10.44
CA GLU A 192 -17.94 -14.10 11.16
C GLU A 192 -19.11 -14.49 10.23
N ALA A 193 -19.05 -14.12 8.95
CA ALA A 193 -20.06 -14.49 7.95
C ALA A 193 -19.88 -15.92 7.40
N VAL A 194 -18.73 -16.57 7.66
CA VAL A 194 -18.41 -17.94 7.22
C VAL A 194 -18.83 -18.96 8.29
N GLN A 195 -18.73 -18.62 9.58
CA GLN A 195 -19.12 -19.51 10.69
C GLN A 195 -20.63 -19.80 10.77
N VAL A 196 -21.48 -18.90 10.26
CA VAL A 196 -22.94 -19.12 10.24
C VAL A 196 -23.34 -20.18 9.21
N ASP A 197 -22.54 -20.39 8.16
CA ASP A 197 -22.86 -21.28 7.02
C ASP A 197 -22.12 -22.62 7.04
N SER A 198 -21.20 -22.84 7.98
CA SER A 198 -20.43 -24.10 8.04
C SER A 198 -21.30 -25.33 8.36
N LYS A 199 -22.58 -25.13 8.67
CA LYS A 199 -23.60 -26.19 8.78
C LYS A 199 -24.21 -26.60 7.42
N MET A 200 -23.84 -25.95 6.32
CA MET A 200 -24.23 -26.32 4.97
C MET A 200 -23.00 -26.27 4.06
N ILE A 201 -22.24 -27.37 4.00
CA ILE A 201 -21.28 -27.58 2.91
C ILE A 201 -21.72 -28.79 2.11
N GLN A 202 -22.06 -28.56 0.84
CA GLN A 202 -21.83 -29.50 -0.25
C GLN A 202 -21.30 -28.74 -1.47
N GLU A 203 -20.08 -29.12 -1.85
CA GLU A 203 -19.50 -29.25 -3.20
C GLU A 203 -19.74 -28.24 -4.34
N VAL A 204 -18.58 -27.77 -4.84
CA VAL A 204 -18.14 -27.57 -6.24
C VAL A 204 -18.75 -26.44 -7.10
N GLU A 205 -17.85 -25.50 -7.43
CA GLU A 205 -17.70 -24.67 -8.64
C GLU A 205 -18.94 -24.07 -9.35
N LYS A 206 -19.00 -22.73 -9.32
CA LYS A 206 -18.91 -21.90 -10.54
C LYS A 206 -18.71 -20.44 -10.16
N GLN A 207 -18.13 -19.69 -11.10
CA GLN A 207 -17.88 -18.24 -11.07
C GLN A 207 -19.14 -17.38 -10.87
N ILE A 208 -19.83 -17.55 -9.76
CA ILE A 208 -20.94 -16.71 -9.33
C ILE A 208 -20.37 -15.78 -8.25
N GLU A 209 -20.65 -14.50 -8.36
CA GLU A 209 -20.27 -13.51 -7.35
C GLU A 209 -20.78 -13.98 -5.98
N ASN A 210 -19.87 -14.38 -5.09
CA ASN A 210 -20.21 -14.63 -3.71
C ASN A 210 -20.69 -13.30 -3.12
N PRO A 211 -21.98 -13.17 -2.73
CA PRO A 211 -22.52 -11.90 -2.25
C PRO A 211 -21.87 -11.42 -0.95
N LYS A 212 -21.08 -12.27 -0.29
CA LYS A 212 -20.29 -11.94 0.90
C LYS A 212 -18.93 -11.31 0.57
N GLU A 213 -18.44 -11.42 -0.67
CA GLU A 213 -17.17 -10.83 -1.09
C GLU A 213 -17.28 -9.32 -1.29
N LYS A 214 -16.63 -8.59 -0.39
CA LYS A 214 -16.58 -7.14 -0.38
C LYS A 214 -15.17 -6.64 -0.70
N GLN A 215 -15.03 -5.35 -0.97
CA GLN A 215 -13.76 -4.65 -0.97
C GLN A 215 -13.56 -3.95 0.39
N ILE A 216 -12.32 -3.57 0.70
CA ILE A 216 -12.02 -2.88 1.97
C ILE A 216 -12.84 -1.60 2.18
N TRP A 217 -13.19 -0.92 1.08
CA TRP A 217 -13.98 0.31 1.10
C TRP A 217 -15.40 0.09 1.63
N ASP A 218 -16.00 -1.09 1.40
CA ASP A 218 -17.34 -1.40 1.88
C ASP A 218 -17.37 -1.48 3.42
N PHE A 219 -16.28 -1.96 4.04
CA PHE A 219 -16.14 -2.00 5.50
C PHE A 219 -15.86 -0.61 6.07
N LEU A 220 -14.95 0.15 5.46
CA LEU A 220 -14.63 1.51 5.88
C LEU A 220 -15.84 2.46 5.77
N ALA A 221 -16.66 2.29 4.72
CA ALA A 221 -17.87 3.10 4.54
C ALA A 221 -18.97 2.78 5.57
N THR A 222 -18.94 1.58 6.17
CA THR A 222 -19.98 1.11 7.11
C THR A 222 -19.54 1.13 8.58
N MET A 223 -18.36 1.67 8.89
CA MET A 223 -17.78 1.67 10.24
C MET A 223 -18.51 2.59 11.25
N GLU A 224 -19.33 3.52 10.77
CA GLU A 224 -20.20 4.33 11.63
C GLU A 224 -21.43 3.53 12.09
N GLN A 225 -22.00 2.73 11.19
CA GLN A 225 -23.16 1.88 11.45
C GLN A 225 -22.77 0.59 12.18
N ASN A 226 -21.58 0.06 11.89
CA ASN A 226 -21.02 -1.11 12.54
C ASN A 226 -19.64 -0.80 13.15
N PRO A 227 -19.59 -0.41 14.43
CA PRO A 227 -18.34 -0.09 15.12
C PRO A 227 -17.30 -1.22 15.12
N ALA A 228 -17.71 -2.48 14.96
CA ALA A 228 -16.78 -3.61 14.85
C ALA A 228 -15.83 -3.49 13.64
N PHE A 229 -16.26 -2.80 12.57
CA PHE A 229 -15.42 -2.53 11.39
C PHE A 229 -14.41 -1.40 11.60
N ARG A 230 -14.36 -0.78 12.77
CA ARG A 230 -13.27 0.12 13.13
C ARG A 230 -12.00 -0.63 13.52
N ARG A 231 -12.08 -1.91 13.87
CA ARG A 231 -10.90 -2.71 14.22
C ARG A 231 -10.87 -3.92 13.33
N MET A 232 -9.97 -3.94 12.35
CA MET A 232 -9.92 -4.99 11.33
C MET A 232 -8.55 -5.67 11.31
N ALA A 233 -8.54 -6.99 11.21
CA ALA A 233 -7.35 -7.78 10.90
C ALA A 233 -7.51 -8.41 9.51
N VAL A 234 -6.74 -7.94 8.53
CA VAL A 234 -6.74 -8.42 7.15
C VAL A 234 -5.69 -9.53 6.99
N LEU A 235 -6.16 -10.76 6.88
CA LEU A 235 -5.36 -11.97 6.74
C LEU A 235 -5.29 -12.42 5.29
N GLY A 236 -4.20 -13.08 4.91
CA GLY A 236 -4.07 -13.67 3.58
C GLY A 236 -2.73 -14.37 3.39
N ALA A 237 -2.66 -15.24 2.38
CA ALA A 237 -1.44 -15.95 2.02
C ALA A 237 -0.27 -14.99 1.64
N PRO A 238 0.99 -15.46 1.64
CA PRO A 238 2.11 -14.73 1.06
C PRO A 238 1.81 -14.30 -0.40
N GLY A 239 2.20 -13.09 -0.78
CA GLY A 239 1.94 -12.57 -2.13
C GLY A 239 0.49 -12.15 -2.43
N SER A 240 -0.45 -12.27 -1.48
CA SER A 240 -1.87 -11.93 -1.68
C SER A 240 -2.18 -10.43 -1.85
N GLY A 241 -1.17 -9.55 -1.70
CA GLY A 241 -1.32 -8.11 -1.92
C GLY A 241 -1.73 -7.27 -0.70
N LYS A 242 -1.63 -7.78 0.53
CA LYS A 242 -1.98 -7.04 1.78
C LYS A 242 -1.23 -5.71 1.93
N THR A 243 0.09 -5.72 1.85
CA THR A 243 0.91 -4.50 1.86
C THR A 243 0.52 -3.56 0.72
N THR A 244 0.30 -4.11 -0.47
CA THR A 244 -0.13 -3.34 -1.65
C THR A 244 -1.49 -2.67 -1.43
N LEU A 245 -2.43 -3.33 -0.76
CA LEU A 245 -3.72 -2.77 -0.36
C LEU A 245 -3.54 -1.57 0.58
N LEU A 246 -2.72 -1.70 1.64
CA LEU A 246 -2.49 -0.60 2.59
C LEU A 246 -1.76 0.59 1.94
N ARG A 247 -0.79 0.33 1.06
CA ARG A 247 -0.11 1.37 0.27
C ARG A 247 -1.09 2.07 -0.68
N TYR A 248 -1.99 1.32 -1.33
CA TYR A 248 -3.01 1.90 -2.21
C TYR A 248 -4.05 2.74 -1.44
N LEU A 249 -4.49 2.28 -0.27
CA LEU A 249 -5.34 3.08 0.63
C LEU A 249 -4.65 4.39 1.02
N THR A 250 -3.39 4.30 1.46
CA THR A 250 -2.56 5.45 1.84
C THR A 250 -2.47 6.46 0.68
N LEU A 251 -2.14 5.98 -0.52
CA LEU A 251 -2.06 6.81 -1.73
C LEU A 251 -3.41 7.46 -2.08
N THR A 252 -4.49 6.69 -2.00
CA THR A 252 -5.85 7.17 -2.31
C THR A 252 -6.26 8.29 -1.37
N TYR A 253 -6.06 8.11 -0.06
CA TYR A 253 -6.38 9.13 0.94
C TYR A 253 -5.48 10.35 0.84
N ALA A 254 -4.17 10.16 0.61
CA ALA A 254 -3.23 11.27 0.46
C ALA A 254 -3.50 12.11 -0.80
N THR A 255 -3.97 11.47 -1.89
CA THR A 255 -4.42 12.15 -3.11
C THR A 255 -5.89 12.63 -3.06
N LYS A 256 -6.59 12.38 -1.95
CA LYS A 256 -8.00 12.77 -1.71
C LYS A 256 -8.98 12.19 -2.76
N GLN A 257 -8.75 10.94 -3.15
CA GLN A 257 -9.53 10.24 -4.17
C GLN A 257 -10.50 9.21 -3.58
N GLU A 258 -10.60 9.09 -2.25
CA GLU A 258 -11.40 8.09 -1.56
C GLU A 258 -12.87 8.07 -2.02
N ARG A 259 -13.47 9.25 -2.22
CA ARG A 259 -14.86 9.37 -2.67
C ARG A 259 -15.09 9.08 -4.16
N LYS A 260 -14.04 9.05 -4.96
CA LYS A 260 -14.12 8.58 -6.35
C LYS A 260 -14.23 7.05 -6.41
N LEU A 261 -13.56 6.36 -5.47
CA LEU A 261 -13.59 4.91 -5.40
C LEU A 261 -14.85 4.40 -4.69
N HIS A 262 -15.27 5.06 -3.61
CA HIS A 262 -16.49 4.71 -2.89
C HIS A 262 -17.19 5.96 -2.36
N SER A 263 -18.42 6.22 -2.77
CA SER A 263 -19.14 7.48 -2.51
C SER A 263 -19.29 7.82 -1.02
N GLN A 264 -19.43 6.78 -0.19
CA GLN A 264 -19.57 6.87 1.27
C GLN A 264 -18.24 6.71 2.02
N ALA A 265 -17.08 6.70 1.34
CA ALA A 265 -15.80 6.58 2.02
C ALA A 265 -15.60 7.74 3.04
N PRO A 266 -15.20 7.42 4.29
CA PRO A 266 -14.92 8.43 5.30
C PRO A 266 -13.69 9.24 4.91
N LYS A 267 -13.58 10.48 5.39
CA LYS A 267 -12.41 11.35 5.12
C LYS A 267 -11.43 11.25 6.28
N LEU A 268 -10.37 10.48 6.09
CA LEU A 268 -9.39 10.18 7.13
C LEU A 268 -7.98 10.60 6.70
N ILE A 269 -7.11 10.78 7.70
CA ILE A 269 -5.67 11.00 7.60
C ILE A 269 -5.03 9.61 7.66
N PRO A 270 -4.45 9.10 6.56
CA PRO A 270 -3.87 7.77 6.55
C PRO A 270 -2.55 7.76 7.31
N VAL A 271 -2.39 6.82 8.23
CA VAL A 271 -1.16 6.56 8.97
C VAL A 271 -0.75 5.12 8.68
N LEU A 272 0.33 4.93 7.93
CA LEU A 272 0.86 3.60 7.62
C LEU A 272 2.16 3.36 8.39
N LEU A 273 2.18 2.34 9.24
CA LEU A 273 3.37 1.87 9.96
C LEU A 273 3.66 0.42 9.55
N TYR A 274 4.90 0.16 9.13
CA TYR A 274 5.37 -1.21 8.91
C TYR A 274 5.87 -1.77 10.24
N LEU A 275 5.26 -2.84 10.74
CA LEU A 275 5.59 -3.38 12.06
C LEU A 275 7.04 -3.87 12.13
N LYS A 276 7.60 -4.38 11.03
CA LYS A 276 9.03 -4.72 10.93
C LYS A 276 9.97 -3.55 11.24
N ASP A 277 9.57 -2.31 10.96
CA ASP A 277 10.41 -1.12 11.14
C ASP A 277 10.28 -0.53 12.56
N VAL A 278 9.17 -0.80 13.25
CA VAL A 278 8.85 -0.18 14.56
C VAL A 278 8.86 -1.16 15.74
N ARG A 279 8.84 -2.47 15.49
CA ARG A 279 8.74 -3.50 16.54
C ARG A 279 9.77 -3.37 17.66
N GLN A 280 11.01 -3.00 17.34
CA GLN A 280 12.07 -2.89 18.34
C GLN A 280 11.76 -1.77 19.33
N MET A 281 11.28 -0.63 18.81
CA MET A 281 10.86 0.49 19.65
C MET A 281 9.65 0.15 20.50
N ILE A 282 8.68 -0.59 19.94
CA ILE A 282 7.51 -1.08 20.68
C ILE A 282 7.96 -2.01 21.81
N ALA A 283 8.81 -3.00 21.51
CA ALA A 283 9.30 -3.97 22.47
C ALA A 283 10.10 -3.34 23.61
N GLU A 284 10.96 -2.37 23.30
CA GLU A 284 11.85 -1.74 24.28
C GLU A 284 11.18 -0.65 25.11
N LYS A 285 10.30 0.16 24.49
CA LYS A 285 9.81 1.41 25.08
C LYS A 285 8.30 1.50 25.23
N GLN A 286 7.53 0.65 24.53
CA GLN A 286 6.07 0.69 24.49
C GLN A 286 5.51 2.11 24.35
N PRO A 287 5.97 2.90 23.36
CA PRO A 287 5.62 4.32 23.27
C PRO A 287 4.13 4.50 22.94
N PRO A 288 3.49 5.60 23.37
CA PRO A 288 2.16 5.96 22.87
C PRO A 288 2.13 6.03 21.34
N LEU A 289 1.03 5.61 20.71
CA LEU A 289 0.89 5.59 19.24
C LEU A 289 1.24 6.93 18.59
N ALA A 290 0.78 8.04 19.16
CA ALA A 290 1.04 9.38 18.63
C ALA A 290 2.53 9.72 18.58
N ASP A 291 3.28 9.31 19.60
CA ASP A 291 4.72 9.55 19.69
C ASP A 291 5.48 8.67 18.70
N LEU A 292 5.08 7.39 18.58
CA LEU A 292 5.63 6.48 17.58
C LEU A 292 5.43 7.03 16.17
N ILE A 293 4.22 7.48 15.82
CA ILE A 293 3.93 8.07 14.51
C ILE A 293 4.80 9.31 14.28
N THR A 294 4.88 10.20 15.28
CA THR A 294 5.67 11.43 15.21
C THR A 294 7.15 11.12 14.94
N GLU A 295 7.72 10.14 15.64
CA GLU A 295 9.11 9.73 15.46
C GLU A 295 9.34 9.11 14.07
N GLN A 296 8.41 8.28 13.59
CA GLN A 296 8.51 7.69 12.26
C GLN A 296 8.43 8.73 11.14
N VAL A 297 7.50 9.69 11.25
CA VAL A 297 7.35 10.78 10.27
C VAL A 297 8.60 11.67 10.20
N LYS A 298 9.24 11.95 11.34
CA LYS A 298 10.54 12.67 11.38
C LYS A 298 11.65 11.91 10.65
N ARG A 299 11.63 10.57 10.72
CA ARG A 299 12.67 9.69 10.12
C ARG A 299 12.44 9.35 8.65
N GLN A 300 11.22 9.52 8.14
CA GLN A 300 10.85 9.11 6.77
C GLN A 300 11.68 9.80 5.67
N ARG A 301 12.03 11.09 5.83
CA ARG A 301 12.79 11.85 4.82
C ARG A 301 14.19 12.20 5.31
N LYS A 302 15.22 11.69 4.62
CA LYS A 302 16.64 11.96 4.94
C LYS A 302 17.12 13.36 4.52
N LEU A 303 16.63 13.89 3.39
CA LEU A 303 17.11 15.17 2.83
C LEU A 303 16.33 16.39 3.33
N GLN A 304 15.06 16.22 3.68
CA GLN A 304 14.19 17.26 4.21
C GLN A 304 13.23 16.60 5.22
N PRO A 305 13.69 16.38 6.46
CA PRO A 305 12.86 15.82 7.51
C PRO A 305 11.60 16.65 7.68
N LEU A 306 10.47 15.97 7.81
CA LEU A 306 9.24 16.64 8.21
C LEU A 306 9.39 17.07 9.68
N ASN A 307 8.80 18.22 10.01
CA ASN A 307 8.72 18.69 11.39
C ASN A 307 7.26 18.65 11.86
N PRO A 308 6.77 17.51 12.39
CA PRO A 308 5.43 17.42 12.95
C PRO A 308 5.19 18.47 14.01
N LEU A 309 4.04 19.14 13.93
CA LEU A 309 3.61 20.03 14.99
C LEU A 309 3.46 19.24 16.30
N PRO A 310 3.81 19.85 17.46
CA PRO A 310 3.64 19.20 18.75
C PRO A 310 2.22 18.66 18.92
N ASN A 311 2.09 17.42 19.39
CA ASN A 311 0.82 16.74 19.67
C ASN A 311 -0.15 16.57 18.48
N TRP A 312 0.23 16.94 17.26
CA TRP A 312 -0.69 16.91 16.12
C TRP A 312 -1.33 15.55 15.90
N PHE A 313 -0.53 14.47 15.90
CA PHE A 313 -1.08 13.12 15.75
C PHE A 313 -1.97 12.71 16.94
N ALA A 314 -1.65 13.10 18.17
CA ALA A 314 -2.49 12.83 19.33
C ALA A 314 -3.86 13.53 19.21
N GLU A 315 -3.88 14.79 18.76
CA GLU A 315 -5.11 15.53 18.48
C GLU A 315 -5.92 14.88 17.35
N LYS A 316 -5.28 14.48 16.25
CA LYS A 316 -5.98 13.87 15.12
C LYS A 316 -6.52 12.47 15.41
N LEU A 317 -5.79 11.69 16.20
CA LEU A 317 -6.26 10.39 16.70
C LEU A 317 -7.47 10.57 17.64
N SER A 318 -7.40 11.49 18.61
CA SER A 318 -8.53 11.75 19.52
C SER A 318 -9.76 12.36 18.82
N GLN A 319 -9.56 13.11 17.75
CA GLN A 319 -10.63 13.66 16.90
C GLN A 319 -11.22 12.64 15.91
N LYS A 320 -10.77 11.38 15.92
CA LYS A 320 -11.25 10.32 14.99
C LYS A 320 -10.97 10.65 13.52
N GLU A 321 -9.97 11.49 13.26
CA GLU A 321 -9.62 11.94 11.91
C GLU A 321 -8.60 11.01 11.24
N CYS A 322 -8.08 9.98 11.91
CA CYS A 322 -7.01 9.10 11.41
C CYS A 322 -7.52 7.73 10.98
N LEU A 323 -6.84 7.12 9.99
CA LEU A 323 -6.90 5.69 9.69
C LEU A 323 -5.53 5.09 9.98
N VAL A 324 -5.43 4.26 11.02
CA VAL A 324 -4.17 3.65 11.43
C VAL A 324 -4.03 2.28 10.77
N MET A 325 -3.01 2.12 9.96
CA MET A 325 -2.71 0.90 9.22
C MET A 325 -1.37 0.35 9.70
N LEU A 326 -1.39 -0.87 10.23
CA LEU A 326 -0.25 -1.58 10.78
C LEU A 326 0.04 -2.77 9.88
N ASP A 327 1.13 -2.70 9.12
CA ASP A 327 1.46 -3.72 8.12
C ASP A 327 2.41 -4.77 8.68
N GLY A 328 2.04 -6.06 8.52
CA GLY A 328 2.94 -7.20 8.68
C GLY A 328 3.18 -7.64 10.12
N LEU A 329 2.14 -8.02 10.88
CA LEU A 329 2.36 -8.63 12.22
C LEU A 329 3.15 -9.96 12.12
N ASP A 330 2.98 -10.70 11.02
CA ASP A 330 3.76 -11.90 10.75
C ASP A 330 5.23 -11.60 10.42
N GLU A 331 5.57 -10.34 10.11
CA GLU A 331 6.93 -9.81 9.98
C GLU A 331 7.52 -9.41 11.35
N VAL A 332 7.11 -10.07 12.43
CA VAL A 332 7.83 -10.10 13.70
C VAL A 332 8.15 -11.56 14.02
N ALA A 333 9.40 -11.97 13.82
CA ALA A 333 9.82 -13.37 13.80
C ALA A 333 9.84 -13.94 15.20
N ASP A 334 10.43 -13.20 16.14
CA ASP A 334 10.44 -13.55 17.55
C ASP A 334 9.01 -13.54 18.10
N GLU A 335 8.56 -14.69 18.58
CA GLU A 335 7.19 -14.86 19.06
C GLU A 335 6.89 -13.99 20.28
N SER A 336 7.86 -13.82 21.19
CA SER A 336 7.68 -13.00 22.39
C SER A 336 7.51 -11.53 22.02
N GLN A 337 8.32 -11.03 21.09
CA GLN A 337 8.22 -9.69 20.55
C GLN A 337 6.92 -9.50 19.77
N ARG A 338 6.49 -10.50 18.99
CA ARG A 338 5.22 -10.46 18.26
C ARG A 338 4.04 -10.38 19.21
N GLN A 339 4.05 -11.11 20.32
CA GLN A 339 3.05 -10.99 21.38
C GLN A 339 3.09 -9.62 22.08
N GLN A 340 4.27 -9.06 22.33
CA GLN A 340 4.39 -7.70 22.88
C GLN A 340 3.81 -6.64 21.93
N VAL A 341 4.11 -6.75 20.63
CA VAL A 341 3.51 -5.88 19.60
C VAL A 341 1.99 -6.03 19.58
N SER A 342 1.46 -7.26 19.64
CA SER A 342 0.01 -7.49 19.71
C SER A 342 -0.63 -6.81 20.93
N ARG A 343 -0.06 -6.99 22.12
CA ARG A 343 -0.56 -6.35 23.36
C ARG A 343 -0.52 -4.84 23.26
N TRP A 344 0.59 -4.29 22.75
CA TRP A 344 0.72 -2.86 22.52
C TRP A 344 -0.37 -2.34 21.56
N VAL A 345 -0.66 -3.07 20.47
CA VAL A 345 -1.74 -2.71 19.53
C VAL A 345 -3.11 -2.72 20.22
N ASP A 346 -3.40 -3.72 21.05
CA ASP A 346 -4.65 -3.77 21.83
C ASP A 346 -4.78 -2.53 22.74
N GLU A 347 -3.72 -2.17 23.47
CA GLU A 347 -3.69 -0.96 24.31
C GLU A 347 -3.91 0.33 23.49
N GLN A 348 -3.37 0.42 22.28
CA GLN A 348 -3.61 1.58 21.41
C GLN A 348 -5.05 1.63 20.90
N MET A 349 -5.65 0.47 20.58
CA MET A 349 -7.05 0.37 20.16
C MET A 349 -8.02 0.71 21.32
N GLU A 350 -7.63 0.43 22.57
CA GLU A 350 -8.36 0.84 23.77
C GLU A 350 -8.23 2.34 24.04
N THR A 351 -7.04 2.90 23.85
CA THR A 351 -6.77 4.34 23.99
C THR A 351 -7.54 5.17 22.94
N TYR A 352 -7.68 4.66 21.72
CA TYR A 352 -8.37 5.32 20.62
C TYR A 352 -9.54 4.48 20.07
N PRO A 353 -10.61 4.27 20.84
CA PRO A 353 -11.67 3.30 20.52
C PRO A 353 -12.50 3.66 19.29
N ASP A 354 -12.51 4.93 18.92
CA ASP A 354 -13.24 5.44 17.76
C ASP A 354 -12.36 5.64 16.52
N THR A 355 -11.05 5.44 16.63
CA THR A 355 -10.13 5.52 15.49
C THR A 355 -10.17 4.19 14.73
N PRO A 356 -10.33 4.19 13.40
CA PRO A 356 -10.23 2.97 12.61
C PRO A 356 -8.79 2.46 12.51
N PHE A 357 -8.61 1.18 12.80
CA PHE A 357 -7.38 0.40 12.70
C PHE A 357 -7.51 -0.73 11.68
N ILE A 358 -6.48 -0.91 10.87
CA ILE A 358 -6.29 -2.07 9.99
C ILE A 358 -4.94 -2.69 10.30
N LEU A 359 -4.94 -3.91 10.79
CA LEU A 359 -3.74 -4.74 10.93
C LEU A 359 -3.68 -5.74 9.78
N THR A 360 -2.50 -6.00 9.20
CA THR A 360 -2.32 -7.11 8.25
C THR A 360 -1.44 -8.20 8.85
N SER A 361 -1.72 -9.45 8.49
CA SER A 361 -0.87 -10.59 8.87
C SER A 361 -1.08 -11.82 7.96
N ARG A 362 -0.19 -12.80 8.06
CA ARG A 362 -0.47 -14.19 7.62
C ARG A 362 -1.33 -14.91 8.67
N PRO A 363 -2.17 -15.89 8.28
CA PRO A 363 -3.04 -16.59 9.23
C PRO A 363 -2.31 -17.16 10.46
N PHE A 364 -1.18 -17.83 10.26
CA PHE A 364 -0.39 -18.42 11.35
C PHE A 364 0.25 -17.37 12.26
N GLY A 365 0.84 -16.31 11.67
CA GLY A 365 1.44 -15.21 12.43
C GLY A 365 0.42 -14.54 13.36
N TYR A 366 -0.79 -14.30 12.85
CA TYR A 366 -1.90 -13.75 13.65
C TYR A 366 -2.42 -14.72 14.71
N GLN A 367 -2.47 -16.03 14.44
CA GLN A 367 -2.92 -17.01 15.44
C GLN A 367 -2.00 -17.04 16.67
N SER A 368 -0.68 -16.94 16.47
CA SER A 368 0.32 -16.94 17.56
C SER A 368 0.29 -15.68 18.43
N ALA A 369 -0.27 -14.58 17.91
CA ALA A 369 -0.33 -13.28 18.57
C ALA A 369 -1.67 -12.60 18.24
N ARG A 370 -2.76 -13.28 18.59
CA ARG A 370 -4.11 -12.82 18.29
C ARG A 370 -4.48 -11.66 19.21
N LEU A 371 -5.03 -10.60 18.63
CA LEU A 371 -5.58 -9.44 19.35
C LEU A 371 -6.78 -9.86 20.23
N GLN A 372 -6.90 -9.25 21.41
CA GLN A 372 -7.67 -9.83 22.52
C GLN A 372 -9.19 -9.85 22.28
N GLN A 373 -9.90 -8.73 21.99
CA GLN A 373 -11.33 -8.75 21.65
C GLN A 373 -11.80 -7.54 20.80
N GLY A 374 -12.82 -7.75 19.95
CA GLY A 374 -13.48 -6.68 19.17
C GLY A 374 -12.84 -6.38 17.81
N VAL A 375 -12.02 -7.30 17.29
CA VAL A 375 -11.38 -7.18 15.96
C VAL A 375 -12.11 -8.06 14.95
N THR A 376 -12.64 -7.43 13.90
CA THR A 376 -13.21 -8.13 12.74
C THR A 376 -12.10 -8.75 11.92
N VAL A 377 -12.07 -10.08 11.83
CA VAL A 377 -11.10 -10.79 10.99
C VAL A 377 -11.60 -10.88 9.56
N LEU A 378 -10.84 -10.30 8.65
CA LEU A 378 -11.09 -10.23 7.22
C LEU A 378 -10.09 -11.09 6.48
N GLU A 379 -10.53 -11.88 5.51
CA GLU A 379 -9.66 -12.78 4.74
C GLU A 379 -9.64 -12.38 3.26
N VAL A 380 -8.44 -12.08 2.76
CA VAL A 380 -8.17 -11.80 1.35
C VAL A 380 -8.40 -13.06 0.54
N GLN A 381 -9.28 -12.97 -0.45
CA GLN A 381 -9.58 -14.05 -1.38
C GLN A 381 -8.60 -14.07 -2.56
N PRO A 382 -8.36 -15.24 -3.16
CA PRO A 382 -7.62 -15.35 -4.42
C PRO A 382 -8.23 -14.46 -5.52
N PHE A 383 -7.42 -14.01 -6.48
CA PHE A 383 -7.94 -13.28 -7.63
C PHE A 383 -8.89 -14.14 -8.45
N LYS A 384 -10.03 -13.56 -8.81
CA LYS A 384 -10.95 -14.11 -9.81
C LYS A 384 -10.42 -13.83 -11.22
N THR A 385 -10.91 -14.57 -12.20
CA THR A 385 -10.54 -14.42 -13.62
C THR A 385 -10.60 -12.96 -14.10
N LYS A 386 -11.67 -12.22 -13.79
CA LYS A 386 -11.78 -10.78 -14.13
C LYS A 386 -10.69 -9.91 -13.48
N GLN A 387 -10.28 -10.22 -12.24
CA GLN A 387 -9.20 -9.50 -11.56
C GLN A 387 -7.83 -9.83 -12.18
N VAL A 388 -7.63 -11.09 -12.58
CA VAL A 388 -6.43 -11.53 -13.32
C VAL A 388 -6.34 -10.80 -14.66
N GLU A 389 -7.40 -10.79 -15.46
CA GLU A 389 -7.49 -10.07 -16.73
C GLU A 389 -7.23 -8.57 -16.55
N GLN A 390 -7.93 -7.93 -15.60
CA GLN A 390 -7.74 -6.51 -15.30
C GLN A 390 -6.29 -6.19 -14.93
N PHE A 391 -5.66 -7.03 -14.11
CA PHE A 391 -4.26 -6.86 -13.74
C PHE A 391 -3.36 -6.96 -14.96
N ILE A 392 -3.51 -8.01 -15.78
CA ILE A 392 -2.68 -8.25 -16.96
C ILE A 392 -2.79 -7.08 -17.95
N HIS A 393 -4.00 -6.64 -18.30
CA HIS A 393 -4.19 -5.49 -19.20
C HIS A 393 -3.53 -4.22 -18.66
N SER A 394 -3.78 -3.90 -17.38
CA SER A 394 -3.22 -2.70 -16.75
C SER A 394 -1.69 -2.78 -16.67
N TRP A 395 -1.16 -3.94 -16.33
CA TRP A 395 0.28 -4.17 -16.24
C TRP A 395 0.95 -4.01 -17.60
N TYR A 396 0.43 -4.64 -18.68
CA TYR A 396 0.99 -4.50 -20.02
C TYR A 396 0.93 -3.07 -20.53
N LEU A 397 -0.23 -2.41 -20.38
CA LEU A 397 -0.38 -1.01 -20.81
C LEU A 397 0.63 -0.10 -20.11
N GLN A 398 0.71 -0.15 -18.78
CA GLN A 398 1.63 0.70 -18.04
C GLN A 398 3.09 0.36 -18.34
N THR A 399 3.37 -0.91 -18.57
CA THR A 399 4.71 -1.35 -18.94
C THR A 399 5.12 -0.85 -20.31
N GLU A 400 4.23 -0.84 -21.31
CA GLU A 400 4.54 -0.32 -22.63
C GLU A 400 4.61 1.20 -22.67
N VAL A 401 3.74 1.90 -21.95
CA VAL A 401 3.84 3.35 -21.75
C VAL A 401 5.22 3.71 -21.16
N MET A 402 5.71 2.94 -20.17
CA MET A 402 7.06 3.13 -19.62
C MET A 402 8.18 2.71 -20.59
N SER A 403 7.97 1.74 -21.49
CA SER A 403 8.95 1.43 -22.58
C SER A 403 9.22 2.66 -23.43
N ARG A 404 8.18 3.45 -23.70
CA ARG A 404 8.18 4.56 -24.66
C ARG A 404 8.20 5.94 -23.99
N ALA A 405 8.95 6.05 -22.89
CA ALA A 405 9.16 7.31 -22.16
C ALA A 405 7.86 8.05 -21.75
N GLY A 406 6.76 7.32 -21.55
CA GLY A 406 5.47 7.87 -21.13
C GLY A 406 4.48 8.14 -22.26
N GLU A 407 4.80 7.79 -23.51
CA GLU A 407 3.87 7.90 -24.63
C GLU A 407 2.76 6.84 -24.57
N GLU A 408 1.52 7.27 -24.77
CA GLU A 408 0.33 6.43 -24.83
C GLU A 408 -0.44 6.77 -26.11
N ASP A 409 0.01 6.22 -27.23
CA ASP A 409 -0.68 6.29 -28.52
C ASP A 409 -1.46 5.01 -28.83
N LEU A 410 -2.17 5.00 -29.96
CA LEU A 410 -2.95 3.84 -30.38
C LEU A 410 -2.08 2.59 -30.58
N GLY A 411 -0.84 2.74 -31.08
CA GLY A 411 0.08 1.62 -31.27
C GLY A 411 0.52 0.99 -29.95
N VAL A 412 0.79 1.81 -28.92
CA VAL A 412 1.07 1.36 -27.55
C VAL A 412 -0.09 0.54 -27.00
N GLN A 413 -1.32 1.04 -27.16
CA GLN A 413 -2.51 0.37 -26.66
C GLN A 413 -2.76 -0.95 -27.39
N GLU A 414 -2.63 -0.97 -28.73
CA GLU A 414 -2.80 -2.18 -29.54
C GLU A 414 -1.76 -3.26 -29.18
N GLU A 415 -0.48 -2.90 -29.07
CA GLU A 415 0.57 -3.85 -28.69
C GLU A 415 0.38 -4.39 -27.26
N ALA A 416 0.08 -3.50 -26.30
CA ALA A 416 -0.18 -3.90 -24.92
C ALA A 416 -1.38 -4.85 -24.83
N GLN A 417 -2.44 -4.56 -25.57
CA GLN A 417 -3.65 -5.39 -25.65
C GLN A 417 -3.34 -6.76 -26.27
N GLN A 418 -2.60 -6.80 -27.39
CA GLN A 418 -2.21 -8.06 -28.05
C GLN A 418 -1.41 -8.98 -27.12
N GLN A 419 -0.43 -8.42 -26.39
CA GLN A 419 0.39 -9.17 -25.44
C GLN A 419 -0.40 -9.63 -24.21
N ALA A 420 -1.28 -8.77 -23.69
CA ALA A 420 -2.18 -9.10 -22.60
C ALA A 420 -3.15 -10.24 -22.97
N ASP A 421 -3.79 -10.15 -24.13
CA ASP A 421 -4.73 -11.15 -24.63
C ASP A 421 -4.04 -12.50 -24.89
N ASP A 422 -2.78 -12.48 -25.36
CA ASP A 422 -2.01 -13.71 -25.50
C ASP A 422 -1.72 -14.37 -24.15
N LEU A 423 -1.30 -13.59 -23.15
CA LEU A 423 -1.07 -14.11 -21.81
C LEU A 423 -2.35 -14.68 -21.18
N ILE A 424 -3.46 -13.95 -21.29
CA ILE A 424 -4.77 -14.38 -20.77
C ILE A 424 -5.20 -15.70 -21.42
N ARG A 425 -5.06 -15.84 -22.75
CA ARG A 425 -5.36 -17.09 -23.45
C ARG A 425 -4.52 -18.26 -22.92
N ARG A 426 -3.22 -18.05 -22.67
CA ARG A 426 -2.32 -19.10 -22.18
C ARG A 426 -2.66 -19.54 -20.77
N ILE A 427 -2.91 -18.58 -19.87
CA ILE A 427 -3.34 -18.87 -18.49
C ILE A 427 -4.66 -19.63 -18.51
N THR A 428 -5.62 -19.21 -19.33
CA THR A 428 -6.95 -19.85 -19.41
C THR A 428 -6.88 -21.27 -19.96
N LYS A 429 -5.96 -21.57 -20.87
CA LYS A 429 -5.78 -22.90 -21.47
C LYS A 429 -4.98 -23.88 -20.60
N SER A 430 -4.30 -23.41 -19.56
CA SER A 430 -3.50 -24.25 -18.68
C SER A 430 -4.01 -24.13 -17.24
N SER A 431 -4.73 -25.15 -16.77
CA SER A 431 -5.20 -25.26 -15.38
C SER A 431 -4.08 -24.99 -14.35
N PRO A 432 -2.86 -25.56 -14.51
CA PRO A 432 -1.78 -25.26 -13.58
C PRO A 432 -1.30 -23.81 -13.59
N LEU A 433 -1.29 -23.12 -14.75
CA LEU A 433 -1.01 -21.68 -14.81
C LEU A 433 -2.12 -20.86 -14.16
N ALA A 434 -3.38 -21.21 -14.40
CA ALA A 434 -4.54 -20.56 -13.80
C ALA A 434 -4.50 -20.65 -12.26
N ALA A 435 -4.15 -21.82 -11.71
CA ALA A 435 -4.02 -22.02 -10.27
C ALA A 435 -2.92 -21.13 -9.63
N MET A 436 -1.87 -20.78 -10.36
CA MET A 436 -0.83 -19.86 -9.88
C MET A 436 -1.24 -18.39 -10.05
N ALA A 437 -1.92 -18.07 -11.15
CA ALA A 437 -2.31 -16.70 -11.53
C ALA A 437 -3.29 -16.03 -10.55
N VAL A 438 -3.96 -16.80 -9.69
CA VAL A 438 -4.83 -16.24 -8.63
C VAL A 438 -4.04 -15.53 -7.53
N ASN A 439 -2.73 -15.78 -7.41
CA ASN A 439 -1.84 -15.07 -6.50
C ASN A 439 -1.19 -13.86 -7.21
N PRO A 440 -1.41 -12.61 -6.76
CA PRO A 440 -0.90 -11.41 -7.42
C PRO A 440 0.63 -11.37 -7.60
N LEU A 441 1.40 -11.96 -6.67
CA LEU A 441 2.85 -12.03 -6.79
C LEU A 441 3.26 -12.97 -7.92
N LEU A 442 2.71 -14.18 -7.95
CA LEU A 442 2.98 -15.17 -9.00
C LEU A 442 2.48 -14.68 -10.36
N LEU A 443 1.33 -14.03 -10.41
CA LEU A 443 0.81 -13.41 -11.63
C LEU A 443 1.77 -12.36 -12.21
N THR A 444 2.32 -11.49 -11.36
CA THR A 444 3.37 -10.54 -11.76
C THR A 444 4.60 -11.24 -12.32
N MET A 445 5.03 -12.35 -11.72
CA MET A 445 6.18 -13.13 -12.19
C MET A 445 5.89 -13.78 -13.54
N ILE A 446 4.71 -14.37 -13.72
CA ILE A 446 4.26 -14.96 -15.00
C ILE A 446 4.24 -13.89 -16.10
N ALA A 447 3.64 -12.72 -15.83
CA ALA A 447 3.62 -11.61 -16.79
C ALA A 447 5.04 -11.11 -17.14
N THR A 448 5.94 -11.07 -16.15
CA THR A 448 7.35 -10.71 -16.35
C THR A 448 8.07 -11.71 -17.26
N VAL A 449 7.83 -13.01 -17.09
CA VAL A 449 8.41 -14.07 -17.93
C VAL A 449 7.84 -14.03 -19.34
N HIS A 450 6.53 -14.00 -19.48
CA HIS A 450 5.84 -13.94 -20.78
C HIS A 450 6.29 -12.74 -21.62
N ARG A 451 6.51 -11.59 -20.99
CA ARG A 451 6.99 -10.41 -21.70
C ARG A 451 8.42 -10.56 -22.22
N ARG A 452 9.26 -11.37 -21.57
CA ARG A 452 10.66 -11.57 -21.96
C ARG A 452 10.85 -12.72 -22.96
N GLY A 453 9.95 -13.71 -22.95
CA GLY A 453 9.96 -14.85 -23.86
C GLY A 453 8.56 -15.21 -24.34
N SER A 454 8.40 -15.50 -25.62
CA SER A 454 7.08 -15.69 -26.26
C SER A 454 6.38 -17.02 -25.93
N ALA A 455 7.01 -17.93 -25.17
CA ALA A 455 6.44 -19.24 -24.84
C ALA A 455 6.36 -19.43 -23.33
N LEU A 456 5.15 -19.36 -22.77
CA LEU A 456 4.90 -19.89 -21.43
C LEU A 456 4.73 -21.40 -21.50
N PRO A 457 5.41 -22.16 -20.61
CA PRO A 457 5.26 -23.60 -20.55
C PRO A 457 3.88 -24.02 -20.04
N GLY A 458 3.47 -25.24 -20.39
CA GLY A 458 2.17 -25.80 -19.98
C GLY A 458 2.17 -26.39 -18.57
N LYS A 459 3.35 -26.75 -18.03
CA LYS A 459 3.53 -27.40 -16.72
C LYS A 459 4.07 -26.41 -15.67
N ARG A 460 3.66 -26.57 -14.40
CA ARG A 460 4.10 -25.70 -13.27
C ARG A 460 5.60 -25.74 -13.07
N VAL A 461 6.20 -26.94 -13.13
CA VAL A 461 7.63 -27.11 -12.89
C VAL A 461 8.50 -26.40 -13.94
N GLU A 462 8.06 -26.43 -15.21
CA GLU A 462 8.71 -25.68 -16.28
C GLU A 462 8.52 -24.18 -16.08
N LEU A 463 7.35 -23.73 -15.61
CA LEU A 463 7.14 -22.31 -15.30
C LEU A 463 8.06 -21.84 -14.17
N TYR A 464 8.20 -22.61 -13.09
CA TYR A 464 9.13 -22.25 -12.01
C TYR A 464 10.57 -22.17 -12.51
N LYS A 465 10.99 -23.11 -13.37
CA LYS A 465 12.28 -23.08 -14.05
C LYS A 465 12.48 -21.78 -14.83
N GLU A 466 11.53 -21.41 -15.69
CA GLU A 466 11.61 -20.20 -16.50
C GLU A 466 11.59 -18.93 -15.63
N ILE A 467 10.77 -18.87 -14.58
CA ILE A 467 10.77 -17.75 -13.63
C ILE A 467 12.15 -17.62 -12.96
N CYS A 468 12.68 -18.71 -12.40
CA CYS A 468 14.00 -18.69 -11.77
C CYS A 468 15.09 -18.23 -12.76
N GLN A 469 15.10 -18.78 -13.97
CA GLN A 469 16.05 -18.42 -15.01
C GLN A 469 15.95 -16.92 -15.34
N VAL A 470 14.76 -16.42 -15.70
CA VAL A 470 14.52 -15.03 -16.09
C VAL A 470 14.87 -14.04 -14.98
N LEU A 471 14.59 -14.37 -13.71
CA LEU A 471 14.90 -13.49 -12.58
C LEU A 471 16.40 -13.47 -12.24
N LEU A 472 17.09 -14.60 -12.40
CA LEU A 472 18.53 -14.73 -12.12
C LEU A 472 19.42 -14.23 -13.27
N GLU A 473 18.92 -14.24 -14.51
CA GLU A 473 19.57 -13.70 -15.71
C GLU A 473 19.71 -12.17 -15.71
N ARG A 474 19.02 -11.46 -14.81
CA ARG A 474 19.02 -9.99 -14.77
C ARG A 474 20.43 -9.42 -14.70
N ARG A 475 20.91 -8.96 -15.85
CA ARG A 475 22.13 -8.17 -16.03
C ARG A 475 21.86 -6.75 -15.53
N GLN A 476 22.59 -6.33 -14.50
CA GLN A 476 22.66 -4.90 -14.19
C GLN A 476 23.29 -4.18 -15.39
N ARG A 477 22.55 -3.25 -16.01
CA ARG A 477 23.12 -2.25 -16.94
C ARG A 477 23.94 -1.17 -16.22
N ALA A 478 24.18 -1.28 -14.91
CA ALA A 478 24.91 -0.28 -14.15
C ALA A 478 25.89 -0.89 -13.12
N LYS A 479 27.17 -0.93 -13.54
CA LYS A 479 28.40 -0.79 -12.74
C LYS A 479 28.87 -1.96 -11.83
N LYS A 480 29.90 -2.65 -12.35
CA LYS A 480 31.25 -2.88 -11.76
C LYS A 480 31.45 -3.81 -10.55
N PHE A 481 30.50 -4.62 -10.11
CA PHE A 481 30.83 -5.71 -9.19
C PHE A 481 29.99 -6.98 -9.44
N ASP A 482 30.70 -8.10 -9.66
CA ASP A 482 30.21 -9.48 -9.91
C ASP A 482 29.54 -9.78 -11.26
N GLU A 483 30.27 -9.52 -12.35
CA GLU A 483 29.89 -9.89 -13.72
C GLU A 483 30.13 -11.38 -14.10
N SER A 484 30.55 -12.27 -13.18
CA SER A 484 31.06 -13.60 -13.56
C SER A 484 30.05 -14.76 -13.51
N LEU A 485 28.95 -14.66 -12.75
CA LEU A 485 28.04 -15.80 -12.54
C LEU A 485 26.86 -15.82 -13.52
N THR A 486 26.75 -16.93 -14.24
CA THR A 486 25.59 -17.28 -15.07
C THR A 486 24.34 -17.53 -14.22
N ALA A 487 23.16 -17.43 -14.82
CA ALA A 487 21.90 -17.72 -14.12
C ALA A 487 21.86 -19.14 -13.55
N THR A 488 22.36 -20.13 -14.30
CA THR A 488 22.48 -21.53 -13.85
C THR A 488 23.38 -21.66 -12.62
N GLN A 489 24.53 -20.98 -12.59
CA GLN A 489 25.41 -21.01 -11.41
C GLN A 489 24.72 -20.38 -10.20
N LYS A 490 24.07 -19.21 -10.36
CA LYS A 490 23.30 -18.59 -9.27
C LYS A 490 22.19 -19.52 -8.77
N GLN A 491 21.49 -20.19 -9.69
CA GLN A 491 20.44 -21.15 -9.34
C GLN A 491 21.00 -22.31 -8.54
N SER A 492 22.15 -22.89 -8.92
CA SER A 492 22.79 -23.99 -8.18
C SER A 492 23.14 -23.64 -6.73
N VAL A 493 23.52 -22.39 -6.48
CA VAL A 493 23.79 -21.90 -5.13
C VAL A 493 22.49 -21.77 -4.33
N LEU A 494 21.40 -21.31 -4.96
CA LEU A 494 20.09 -21.18 -4.32
C LEU A 494 19.36 -22.52 -4.13
N GLN A 495 19.67 -23.53 -4.95
CA GLN A 495 19.20 -24.91 -4.80
C GLN A 495 19.70 -25.52 -3.48
N VAL A 496 21.00 -25.36 -3.17
CA VAL A 496 21.58 -25.75 -1.87
C VAL A 496 20.90 -25.05 -0.71
N LEU A 497 20.72 -23.72 -0.80
CA LEU A 497 20.01 -22.96 0.23
C LEU A 497 18.59 -23.50 0.44
N ALA A 498 17.84 -23.66 -0.66
CA ALA A 498 16.45 -24.10 -0.61
C ALA A 498 16.32 -25.50 0.02
N LEU A 499 17.17 -26.45 -0.36
CA LEU A 499 17.17 -27.79 0.20
C LEU A 499 17.44 -27.78 1.71
N ALA A 500 18.43 -27.00 2.15
CA ALA A 500 18.75 -26.86 3.57
C ALA A 500 17.59 -26.27 4.39
N LEU A 501 16.90 -25.25 3.85
CA LEU A 501 15.71 -24.68 4.50
C LEU A 501 14.56 -25.69 4.57
N MET A 502 14.36 -26.49 3.52
CA MET A 502 13.37 -27.57 3.53
C MET A 502 13.68 -28.62 4.60
N GLN A 503 14.94 -29.06 4.72
CA GLN A 503 15.40 -30.00 5.75
C GLN A 503 15.20 -29.48 7.17
N ASN A 504 15.37 -28.16 7.36
CA ASN A 504 15.15 -27.49 8.63
C ASN A 504 13.67 -27.15 8.91
N ASN A 505 12.74 -27.53 8.03
CA ASN A 505 11.32 -27.19 8.10
C ASN A 505 11.06 -25.68 8.32
N THR A 506 11.87 -24.83 7.67
CA THR A 506 11.80 -23.38 7.82
C THR A 506 11.71 -22.70 6.45
N ARG A 507 11.13 -21.49 6.44
CA ARG A 507 11.16 -20.57 5.30
C ARG A 507 12.23 -19.49 5.45
N GLU A 508 12.71 -19.33 6.67
CA GLU A 508 13.42 -18.16 7.13
C GLU A 508 14.86 -18.50 7.46
N PHE A 509 15.76 -17.57 7.16
CA PHE A 509 17.17 -17.65 7.51
C PHE A 509 17.75 -16.27 7.79
N THR A 510 18.78 -16.22 8.64
CA THR A 510 19.61 -15.01 8.75
C THR A 510 20.67 -14.99 7.66
N ILE A 511 21.21 -13.82 7.34
CA ILE A 511 22.33 -13.73 6.39
C ILE A 511 23.51 -14.63 6.79
N LEU A 512 23.81 -14.75 8.09
CA LEU A 512 24.93 -15.56 8.55
C LEU A 512 24.69 -17.05 8.30
N ASP A 513 23.47 -17.53 8.57
CA ASP A 513 23.07 -18.91 8.28
C ASP A 513 23.05 -19.16 6.77
N GLY A 514 22.49 -18.21 5.99
CA GLY A 514 22.50 -18.29 4.54
C GLY A 514 23.91 -18.38 3.98
N VAL A 515 24.86 -17.59 4.51
CA VAL A 515 26.27 -17.63 4.12
C VAL A 515 26.88 -18.99 4.42
N SER A 516 26.68 -19.54 5.62
CA SER A 516 27.27 -20.84 5.98
C SER A 516 26.72 -21.97 5.12
N LEU A 517 25.43 -21.91 4.75
CA LEU A 517 24.79 -22.90 3.88
C LEU A 517 25.30 -22.87 2.44
N ILE A 518 25.61 -21.69 1.89
CA ILE A 518 25.93 -21.55 0.46
C ILE A 518 27.41 -21.39 0.15
N GLN A 519 28.26 -21.11 1.15
CA GLN A 519 29.66 -20.70 0.93
C GLN A 519 30.44 -21.71 0.08
N ASP A 520 30.28 -22.99 0.37
CA ASP A 520 31.00 -24.06 -0.34
C ASP A 520 30.55 -24.13 -1.79
N LYS A 521 29.23 -24.15 -2.04
CA LYS A 521 28.69 -24.19 -3.39
C LYS A 521 29.03 -22.94 -4.20
N LEU A 522 29.00 -21.77 -3.57
CA LEU A 522 29.39 -20.52 -4.22
C LEU A 522 30.87 -20.52 -4.59
N SER A 523 31.73 -21.04 -3.70
CA SER A 523 33.17 -21.16 -3.95
C SER A 523 33.48 -22.14 -5.07
N GLU A 524 32.70 -23.22 -5.20
CA GLU A 524 32.80 -24.19 -6.31
C GLU A 524 32.53 -23.53 -7.66
N VAL A 525 31.46 -22.73 -7.78
CA VAL A 525 31.03 -22.16 -9.07
C VAL A 525 31.67 -20.82 -9.43
N ALA A 526 32.19 -20.09 -8.43
CA ALA A 526 32.67 -18.71 -8.58
C ALA A 526 34.12 -18.50 -8.13
N GLY A 527 34.73 -19.49 -7.47
CA GLY A 527 35.99 -19.34 -6.74
C GLY A 527 35.81 -18.62 -5.40
N SER A 528 36.83 -18.70 -4.53
CA SER A 528 36.79 -18.17 -3.16
C SER A 528 36.77 -16.63 -3.05
N ALA A 529 36.89 -15.92 -4.17
CA ALA A 529 36.89 -14.45 -4.19
C ALA A 529 35.49 -13.83 -4.09
N VAL A 530 34.42 -14.60 -4.34
CA VAL A 530 33.05 -14.11 -4.30
C VAL A 530 32.50 -14.14 -2.88
N ASN A 531 31.91 -13.02 -2.46
CA ASN A 531 31.40 -12.84 -1.11
C ASN A 531 29.94 -13.31 -1.01
N SER A 532 29.68 -14.38 -0.25
CA SER A 532 28.35 -14.99 -0.07
C SER A 532 27.30 -14.02 0.50
N HIS A 533 27.70 -13.13 1.41
CA HIS A 533 26.80 -12.10 1.95
C HIS A 533 26.35 -11.12 0.87
N LYS A 534 27.29 -10.68 0.03
CA LYS A 534 26.99 -9.81 -1.11
C LYS A 534 26.12 -10.52 -2.15
N PHE A 535 26.38 -11.80 -2.41
CA PHE A 535 25.56 -12.63 -3.31
C PHE A 535 24.09 -12.67 -2.84
N LEU A 536 23.83 -13.03 -1.58
CA LEU A 536 22.45 -13.09 -1.05
C LEU A 536 21.75 -11.73 -1.12
N LYS A 537 22.45 -10.65 -0.78
CA LYS A 537 21.93 -9.29 -0.93
C LYS A 537 21.62 -8.93 -2.38
N GLN A 538 22.47 -9.33 -3.33
CA GLN A 538 22.19 -9.12 -4.76
C GLN A 538 20.98 -9.91 -5.23
N ILE A 539 20.82 -11.18 -4.82
CA ILE A 539 19.64 -11.97 -5.15
C ILE A 539 18.38 -11.26 -4.64
N LYS A 540 18.38 -10.78 -3.39
CA LYS A 540 17.29 -9.95 -2.85
C LYS A 540 17.06 -8.69 -3.68
N ASP A 541 18.09 -7.88 -3.86
CA ASP A 541 17.93 -6.51 -4.37
C ASP A 541 17.68 -6.44 -5.87
N VAL A 542 18.07 -7.47 -6.63
CA VAL A 542 18.08 -7.48 -8.11
C VAL A 542 17.12 -8.51 -8.71
N SER A 543 17.18 -9.76 -8.24
CA SER A 543 16.33 -10.83 -8.80
C SER A 543 14.91 -10.76 -8.23
N GLY A 544 14.77 -10.38 -6.96
CA GLY A 544 13.50 -10.44 -6.23
C GLY A 544 13.08 -11.85 -5.84
N LEU A 545 13.93 -12.86 -6.04
CA LEU A 545 13.66 -14.24 -5.68
C LEU A 545 13.80 -14.49 -4.17
N LEU A 546 14.62 -13.67 -3.50
CA LEU A 546 14.69 -13.57 -2.05
C LEU A 546 14.11 -12.22 -1.59
N VAL A 547 13.53 -12.21 -0.40
CA VAL A 547 12.99 -11.02 0.23
C VAL A 547 13.45 -10.94 1.67
N GLU A 548 13.65 -9.71 2.14
CA GLU A 548 13.84 -9.46 3.58
C GLU A 548 12.46 -9.33 4.20
N LYS A 549 12.01 -10.41 4.86
CA LYS A 549 10.74 -10.43 5.58
C LYS A 549 10.79 -9.39 6.71
N GLU A 550 11.94 -9.33 7.36
CA GLU A 550 12.21 -8.56 8.58
C GLU A 550 13.67 -8.14 8.64
N LEU A 551 14.01 -7.11 9.42
CA LEU A 551 15.40 -6.66 9.53
C LEU A 551 16.34 -7.84 9.88
N GLY A 552 17.18 -8.23 8.93
CA GLY A 552 18.14 -9.32 9.09
C GLY A 552 17.62 -10.74 8.81
N VAL A 553 16.32 -10.93 8.55
CA VAL A 553 15.70 -12.24 8.27
C VAL A 553 15.13 -12.28 6.86
N TYR A 554 15.50 -13.33 6.14
CA TYR A 554 15.27 -13.49 4.71
C TYR A 554 14.48 -14.76 4.43
N GLU A 555 13.69 -14.76 3.36
CA GLU A 555 12.97 -15.92 2.84
C GLU A 555 12.92 -15.85 1.30
N PHE A 556 12.56 -16.96 0.65
CA PHE A 556 12.16 -16.91 -0.75
C PHE A 556 10.86 -16.11 -0.91
N ALA A 557 10.74 -15.35 -2.00
CA ALA A 557 9.58 -14.47 -2.26
C ALA A 557 8.23 -15.23 -2.22
N HIS A 558 8.27 -16.53 -2.54
CA HIS A 558 7.16 -17.45 -2.34
C HIS A 558 7.71 -18.85 -2.01
N LEU A 559 7.03 -19.60 -1.13
CA LEU A 559 7.46 -20.94 -0.70
C LEU A 559 7.68 -21.89 -1.89
N SER A 560 6.84 -21.79 -2.92
CA SER A 560 6.97 -22.64 -4.12
C SER A 560 8.32 -22.53 -4.82
N PHE A 561 9.05 -21.43 -4.68
CA PHE A 561 10.41 -21.33 -5.21
C PHE A 561 11.41 -22.11 -4.37
N GLN A 562 11.26 -22.10 -3.04
CA GLN A 562 12.03 -22.96 -2.14
C GLN A 562 11.74 -24.43 -2.46
N GLU A 563 10.46 -24.81 -2.60
CA GLU A 563 10.05 -26.18 -2.90
C GLU A 563 10.59 -26.65 -4.26
N TYR A 564 10.49 -25.82 -5.29
CA TYR A 564 11.02 -26.09 -6.62
C TYR A 564 12.54 -26.25 -6.62
N LEU A 565 13.27 -25.29 -6.05
CA LEU A 565 14.73 -25.32 -6.02
C LEU A 565 15.25 -26.51 -5.21
N ALA A 566 14.60 -26.86 -4.10
CA ALA A 566 14.92 -28.06 -3.32
C ALA A 566 14.65 -29.35 -4.10
N ALA A 567 13.55 -29.42 -4.85
CA ALA A 567 13.24 -30.56 -5.72
C ALA A 567 14.31 -30.74 -6.80
N THR A 568 14.74 -29.64 -7.42
CA THR A 568 15.80 -29.68 -8.44
C THR A 568 17.16 -30.06 -7.84
N GLU A 569 17.54 -29.52 -6.67
CA GLU A 569 18.77 -29.94 -5.95
C GLU A 569 18.76 -31.45 -5.68
N THR A 570 17.64 -31.97 -5.18
CA THR A 570 17.47 -33.38 -4.86
C THR A 570 17.63 -34.27 -6.09
N LYS A 571 17.12 -33.81 -7.25
CA LYS A 571 17.29 -34.48 -8.53
C LYS A 571 18.75 -34.45 -8.98
N GLU A 572 19.40 -33.29 -8.98
CA GLU A 572 20.76 -33.13 -9.49
C GLU A 572 21.80 -33.87 -8.62
N THR A 573 21.56 -33.97 -7.31
CA THR A 573 22.42 -34.67 -6.35
C THR A 573 22.03 -36.13 -6.09
N ASN A 574 20.99 -36.65 -6.77
CA ASN A 574 20.46 -38.01 -6.62
C ASN A 574 20.06 -38.37 -5.16
N GLN A 575 19.46 -37.42 -4.45
CA GLN A 575 19.05 -37.58 -3.04
C GLN A 575 17.58 -38.02 -2.85
N GLU A 576 17.01 -38.78 -3.78
CA GLU A 576 15.59 -39.21 -3.74
C GLU A 576 15.18 -39.87 -2.41
N LYS A 577 16.11 -40.57 -1.75
CA LYS A 577 15.88 -41.17 -0.42
C LYS A 577 15.40 -40.16 0.64
N LEU A 578 15.83 -38.90 0.54
CA LEU A 578 15.38 -37.83 1.42
C LEU A 578 13.87 -37.59 1.28
N LEU A 579 13.37 -37.58 0.05
CA LEU A 579 11.95 -37.41 -0.25
C LEU A 579 11.15 -38.62 0.23
N ILE A 580 11.66 -39.82 -0.02
CA ILE A 580 11.07 -41.08 0.47
C ILE A 580 10.90 -41.06 1.99
N SER A 581 11.93 -40.62 2.74
CA SER A 581 11.85 -40.52 4.20
C SER A 581 10.84 -39.48 4.70
N ASN A 582 10.36 -38.57 3.83
CA ASN A 582 9.44 -37.49 4.15
C ASN A 582 8.07 -37.62 3.45
N ILE A 583 7.73 -38.78 2.88
CA ILE A 583 6.44 -39.00 2.17
C ILE A 583 5.21 -38.66 3.03
N ASN A 584 5.27 -38.90 4.35
CA ASN A 584 4.17 -38.61 5.27
C ASN A 584 4.28 -37.22 5.92
N ASN A 585 5.20 -36.37 5.47
CA ASN A 585 5.39 -35.02 5.99
C ASN A 585 4.78 -34.00 5.01
N PRO A 586 3.64 -33.36 5.35
CA PRO A 586 2.97 -32.41 4.47
C PRO A 586 3.86 -31.26 3.99
N TRP A 587 4.90 -30.91 4.76
CA TRP A 587 5.89 -29.91 4.39
C TRP A 587 6.63 -30.25 3.08
N TRP A 588 6.80 -31.54 2.76
CA TRP A 588 7.53 -32.00 1.60
C TRP A 588 6.64 -32.33 0.40
N ASN A 589 5.31 -32.36 0.56
CA ASN A 589 4.40 -32.83 -0.48
C ASN A 589 4.62 -32.12 -1.82
N GLU A 590 4.69 -30.78 -1.83
CA GLU A 590 4.89 -30.05 -3.08
C GLU A 590 6.30 -30.26 -3.65
N THR A 591 7.34 -30.33 -2.83
CA THR A 591 8.69 -30.70 -3.28
C THR A 591 8.72 -32.10 -3.91
N ILE A 592 7.98 -33.05 -3.36
CA ILE A 592 7.85 -34.41 -3.92
C ILE A 592 7.15 -34.36 -5.28
N ARG A 593 6.03 -33.62 -5.41
CA ARG A 593 5.33 -33.43 -6.70
C ARG A 593 6.23 -32.79 -7.74
N LEU A 594 6.93 -31.72 -7.37
CA LEU A 594 7.85 -31.00 -8.27
C LEU A 594 9.07 -31.85 -8.65
N TYR A 595 9.53 -32.73 -7.77
CA TYR A 595 10.57 -33.72 -8.08
C TYR A 595 10.06 -34.77 -9.07
N ALA A 596 8.88 -35.34 -8.80
CA ALA A 596 8.22 -36.32 -9.67
C ALA A 596 7.98 -35.74 -11.08
N ALA A 597 7.56 -34.48 -11.18
CA ALA A 597 7.35 -33.80 -12.46
C ALA A 597 8.64 -33.64 -13.30
N GLN A 598 9.82 -33.85 -12.71
CA GLN A 598 11.12 -33.76 -13.37
C GLN A 598 11.80 -35.11 -13.56
N THR A 599 11.23 -36.21 -13.05
CA THR A 599 11.87 -37.53 -12.92
C THR A 599 10.87 -38.68 -13.14
N ASN A 600 11.34 -39.94 -13.11
CA ASN A 600 10.43 -41.07 -13.11
C ASN A 600 9.87 -41.29 -11.69
N ALA A 601 8.56 -41.10 -11.51
CA ALA A 601 7.93 -41.10 -10.19
C ALA A 601 7.66 -42.51 -9.62
N SER A 602 8.03 -43.57 -10.35
CA SER A 602 7.70 -44.96 -9.99
C SER A 602 8.22 -45.37 -8.61
N ASN A 603 9.42 -44.92 -8.23
CA ASN A 603 10.00 -45.32 -6.94
C ASN A 603 9.24 -44.71 -5.75
N ILE A 604 8.84 -43.44 -5.87
CA ILE A 604 8.00 -42.76 -4.89
C ILE A 604 6.65 -43.46 -4.75
N ILE A 605 5.99 -43.75 -5.88
CA ILE A 605 4.67 -44.42 -5.87
C ILE A 605 4.78 -45.83 -5.27
N ARG A 606 5.78 -46.63 -5.67
CA ARG A 606 6.01 -47.96 -5.08
C ARG A 606 6.24 -47.88 -3.57
N THR A 607 6.96 -46.86 -3.11
CA THR A 607 7.21 -46.67 -1.68
C THR A 607 5.92 -46.40 -0.91
N ILE A 608 5.04 -45.57 -1.46
CA ILE A 608 3.72 -45.29 -0.86
C ILE A 608 2.86 -46.57 -0.84
N LEU A 609 2.80 -47.31 -1.95
CA LEU A 609 2.04 -48.56 -2.07
C LEU A 609 2.57 -49.67 -1.14
N ALA A 610 3.87 -49.64 -0.79
CA ALA A 610 4.48 -50.58 0.13
C ALA A 610 4.24 -50.24 1.61
N LEU A 611 3.62 -49.10 1.92
CA LEU A 611 3.24 -48.78 3.30
C LEU A 611 2.14 -49.74 3.77
N PRO A 612 2.21 -50.28 5.00
CA PRO A 612 1.20 -51.21 5.51
C PRO A 612 -0.20 -50.57 5.57
N THR A 613 -0.25 -49.28 5.90
CA THR A 613 -1.47 -48.46 5.98
C THR A 613 -1.13 -47.04 5.48
N PRO A 614 -1.14 -46.80 4.16
CA PRO A 614 -0.90 -45.47 3.63
C PRO A 614 -2.04 -44.54 4.06
N SER A 615 -1.73 -43.31 4.47
CA SER A 615 -2.76 -42.32 4.77
C SER A 615 -3.45 -41.85 3.49
N VAL A 616 -4.62 -41.24 3.62
CA VAL A 616 -5.34 -40.64 2.48
C VAL A 616 -4.46 -39.59 1.78
N GLU A 617 -3.70 -38.81 2.55
CA GLU A 617 -2.77 -37.81 2.03
C GLU A 617 -1.61 -38.45 1.25
N ALA A 618 -1.06 -39.56 1.74
CA ALA A 618 -0.01 -40.29 1.04
C ALA A 618 -0.54 -40.92 -0.27
N MET A 619 -1.75 -41.48 -0.26
CA MET A 619 -2.39 -41.99 -1.48
C MET A 619 -2.70 -40.88 -2.49
N ALA A 620 -3.20 -39.73 -2.03
CA ALA A 620 -3.38 -38.55 -2.87
C ALA A 620 -2.05 -38.07 -3.47
N LEU A 621 -0.98 -38.07 -2.68
CA LEU A 621 0.37 -37.76 -3.17
C LEU A 621 0.84 -38.73 -4.26
N ALA A 622 0.60 -40.04 -4.10
CA ALA A 622 0.92 -41.03 -5.13
C ALA A 622 0.14 -40.78 -6.43
N TYR A 623 -1.15 -40.46 -6.32
CA TYR A 623 -2.00 -40.12 -7.46
C TYR A 623 -1.50 -38.87 -8.19
N ASP A 624 -1.18 -37.81 -7.45
CA ASP A 624 -0.66 -36.57 -8.03
C ASP A 624 0.73 -36.80 -8.69
N CYS A 625 1.57 -37.67 -8.12
CA CYS A 625 2.81 -38.09 -8.74
C CYS A 625 2.61 -38.90 -10.03
N LEU A 626 1.51 -39.66 -10.14
CA LEU A 626 1.14 -40.36 -11.37
C LEU A 626 0.71 -39.37 -12.46
N GLU A 627 -0.11 -38.39 -12.12
CA GLU A 627 -0.64 -37.39 -13.06
C GLU A 627 0.41 -36.39 -13.54
N GLU A 628 1.25 -35.89 -12.62
CA GLU A 628 2.22 -34.84 -12.92
C GLU A 628 3.62 -35.35 -13.25
N GLY A 629 3.91 -36.62 -12.93
CA GLY A 629 5.22 -37.24 -13.12
C GLY A 629 5.74 -37.15 -14.55
N LEU A 630 7.06 -37.00 -14.73
CA LEU A 630 7.63 -37.00 -16.08
C LEU A 630 7.40 -38.36 -16.77
N SER A 631 7.47 -39.45 -16.00
CA SER A 631 7.13 -40.81 -16.45
C SER A 631 6.84 -41.71 -15.25
N VAL A 632 6.03 -42.75 -15.46
CA VAL A 632 5.75 -43.82 -14.49
C VAL A 632 5.74 -45.15 -15.24
N TYR A 633 6.29 -46.21 -14.63
CA TYR A 633 6.25 -47.54 -15.23
C TYR A 633 4.82 -48.08 -15.27
N PRO A 634 4.41 -48.75 -16.37
CA PRO A 634 3.03 -49.22 -16.53
C PRO A 634 2.53 -50.14 -15.41
N ASP A 635 3.41 -50.99 -14.86
CA ASP A 635 3.06 -51.89 -13.75
C ASP A 635 2.75 -51.13 -12.46
N VAL A 636 3.50 -50.06 -12.17
CA VAL A 636 3.27 -49.21 -11.00
C VAL A 636 1.97 -48.42 -11.14
N LYS A 637 1.69 -47.93 -12.34
CA LYS A 637 0.42 -47.26 -12.65
C LYS A 637 -0.76 -48.20 -12.36
N GLN A 638 -0.72 -49.42 -12.91
CA GLN A 638 -1.78 -50.40 -12.72
C GLN A 638 -1.95 -50.80 -11.25
N GLN A 639 -0.85 -50.93 -10.49
CA GLN A 639 -0.91 -51.22 -9.06
C GLN A 639 -1.59 -50.09 -8.26
N LEU A 640 -1.30 -48.82 -8.59
CA LEU A 640 -1.93 -47.68 -7.94
C LEU A 640 -3.42 -47.58 -8.27
N GLU A 641 -3.79 -47.74 -9.55
CA GLU A 641 -5.19 -47.72 -10.00
C GLU A 641 -6.01 -48.83 -9.31
N ALA A 642 -5.52 -50.08 -9.31
CA ALA A 642 -6.19 -51.20 -8.64
C ALA A 642 -6.36 -50.98 -7.13
N ARG A 643 -5.37 -50.35 -6.49
CA ARG A 643 -5.44 -50.03 -5.06
C ARG A 643 -6.52 -48.97 -4.78
N LEU A 644 -6.58 -47.92 -5.59
CA LEU A 644 -7.60 -46.87 -5.47
C LEU A 644 -9.02 -47.40 -5.68
N GLU A 645 -9.22 -48.30 -6.64
CA GLU A 645 -10.52 -48.98 -6.87
C GLU A 645 -10.94 -49.81 -5.64
N THR A 646 -10.02 -50.60 -5.08
CA THR A 646 -10.30 -51.43 -3.90
C THR A 646 -10.68 -50.58 -2.69
N ASP A 647 -9.96 -49.47 -2.47
CA ASP A 647 -10.20 -48.58 -1.32
C ASP A 647 -11.56 -47.84 -1.48
N LEU A 648 -11.96 -47.48 -2.71
CA LEU A 648 -13.29 -46.90 -3.00
C LEU A 648 -14.44 -47.90 -2.72
N GLU A 649 -14.30 -49.15 -3.15
CA GLU A 649 -15.30 -50.20 -2.90
C GLU A 649 -15.47 -50.48 -1.41
N SER A 650 -14.38 -50.49 -0.63
CA SER A 650 -14.41 -50.72 0.81
C SER A 650 -15.03 -49.59 1.65
N SER A 651 -15.21 -48.40 1.06
CA SER A 651 -15.79 -47.22 1.73
C SER A 651 -17.31 -47.08 1.54
N LEU A 652 -17.91 -47.92 0.69
CA LEU A 652 -19.34 -47.97 0.39
C LEU A 652 -20.09 -49.04 1.17
N ASP A 653 -19.37 -49.95 1.83
CA ASP A 653 -19.87 -50.96 2.78
C ASP A 653 -19.68 -50.49 4.23
#